data_AF-A0A9E3NW77-F1
#
_entry.id   AF-A0A9E3NW77-F1
#
_cell.length_a   1.000
_cell.length_b   1.000
_cell.length_c   1.000
_cell.angle_alpha   90.00
_cell.angle_beta   90.00
_cell.angle_gamma   90.00
#
_symmetry.space_group_name_H-M   'P 1'
#
loop_
_entity.id
_entity.type
_entity.pdbx_description
1 polymer ?
#
loop_
_entity_poly.entity_id
_entity_poly.type
_entity_poly.pdbx_seq_one_letter_code
_entity_poly.pdbx_strand_id
1 'polypeptide(L)'
;MASPRAVVIPFGVPDDGRGLGLGLAALVHCFAQIDGESVALAQLLSRQPAAERDDDDDVDEEATASPRRGEAGPVEAFVPPRAWKDLTRSSAEPSGVSFVVTGAFEPPTDGRGLIQLLVFEAKDGRTRAKVEAHVDFESAGKALLSALDELFSQLDGELGTVRDIGDLSWEALESVLRAERCALHDPLRGGPHDRLAAMVHLGRAIGDAPEARFPASRLASLALDMAAFADADPKLADAALRALLRATEDAPANADLIEAIAALTLRVGKGEDAERHAEHALSLEPDRARLYALLSEARRSRGDLPGALAAIEDGLLRGADDPLLNTERGIVLAERGHPVEAERAWRMVLDERPLYPPAFTNLASLVMERKDAVAAARLVDDALTRGPAHPDVLKRAIQLSLAAEPEGIARAARVGKLAHALIERAPNDAWGLLVLARALAQTGDKIVAARRLLQVEELAPGSSYASEAQRARFALEEPRISLEIDAVLRAAYHAPTVDLDTICARARTLALHHTAWAAHFAAGIAERRLERWRAARDAFADAIRVSPGCTPAHMEIVAAHVALGDSESALEHARRACALDGESARALAVLATALLAAGHRDEALVAIDRALALDATDEANRALAERIRTGRSRTSTLTRLRDTFTRWRRR
;
A
#
# COMPACT_ATOMS: atom_id res chain seq x y z
N MET A 1 -1.57 -9.82 15.90
CA MET A 1 -1.13 -8.69 16.74
C MET A 1 -1.26 -9.13 18.18
N ALA A 2 -0.31 -8.78 19.06
CA ALA A 2 -0.68 -8.66 20.46
C ALA A 2 -1.79 -7.60 20.51
N SER A 3 -2.89 -7.88 21.17
CA SER A 3 -3.97 -6.90 21.22
C SER A 3 -3.49 -5.62 21.91
N PRO A 4 -3.87 -4.45 21.39
CA PRO A 4 -3.41 -3.18 21.94
C PRO A 4 -3.76 -3.09 23.43
N ARG A 5 -2.79 -2.74 24.27
CA ARG A 5 -2.99 -2.62 25.72
C ARG A 5 -3.95 -1.49 26.10
N ALA A 6 -4.17 -0.50 25.23
CA ALA A 6 -5.12 0.58 25.45
C ALA A 6 -6.00 0.86 24.24
N VAL A 7 -7.22 1.30 24.52
CA VAL A 7 -8.21 1.68 23.52
C VAL A 7 -8.76 3.07 23.84
N VAL A 8 -8.85 3.95 22.84
CA VAL A 8 -9.51 5.25 22.89
C VAL A 8 -10.90 5.14 22.27
N ILE A 9 -11.89 5.68 22.97
CA ILE A 9 -13.26 5.81 22.50
C ILE A 9 -13.46 7.22 21.94
N PRO A 10 -14.17 7.39 20.81
CA PRO A 10 -14.55 8.71 20.30
C PRO A 10 -15.19 9.57 21.39
N PHE A 11 -14.57 10.72 21.66
CA PHE A 11 -14.98 11.62 22.73
C PHE A 11 -16.39 12.15 22.45
N GLY A 12 -17.24 12.26 23.47
CA GLY A 12 -18.59 12.82 23.31
C GLY A 12 -18.53 14.33 23.04
N VAL A 13 -19.26 14.82 22.05
CA VAL A 13 -19.34 16.25 21.71
C VAL A 13 -20.82 16.64 21.54
N PRO A 14 -21.23 17.87 21.91
CA PRO A 14 -22.57 18.39 21.60
C PRO A 14 -22.91 18.31 20.11
N ASP A 15 -24.20 18.28 19.77
CA ASP A 15 -24.67 18.07 18.39
C ASP A 15 -24.07 19.08 17.38
N ASP A 16 -23.80 20.31 17.80
CA ASP A 16 -23.22 21.38 16.97
C ASP A 16 -21.73 21.15 16.65
N GLY A 17 -21.04 20.27 17.38
CA GLY A 17 -19.62 19.93 17.23
C GLY A 17 -19.36 18.51 16.70
N ARG A 18 -20.39 17.83 16.18
CA ARG A 18 -20.30 16.44 15.70
C ARG A 18 -19.08 16.22 14.79
N GLY A 19 -18.24 15.25 15.16
CA GLY A 19 -17.03 14.88 14.43
C GLY A 19 -15.74 15.29 15.12
N LEU A 20 -15.75 16.33 15.98
CA LEU A 20 -14.55 16.81 16.66
C LEU A 20 -14.06 15.78 17.69
N GLY A 21 -14.96 15.02 18.30
CA GLY A 21 -14.60 13.99 19.27
C GLY A 21 -13.94 12.80 18.62
N LEU A 22 -14.39 12.41 17.43
CA LEU A 22 -13.71 11.42 16.61
C LEU A 22 -12.35 11.95 16.11
N GLY A 23 -12.26 13.22 15.74
CA GLY A 23 -11.01 13.88 15.37
C GLY A 23 -9.97 13.85 16.50
N LEU A 24 -10.38 14.16 17.73
CA LEU A 24 -9.51 14.09 18.90
C LEU A 24 -9.08 12.65 19.20
N ALA A 25 -10.00 11.69 19.07
CA ALA A 25 -9.68 10.28 19.24
C ALA A 25 -8.72 9.77 18.16
N ALA A 26 -8.88 10.24 16.91
CA ALA A 26 -7.96 9.95 15.81
C ALA A 26 -6.57 10.54 16.08
N LEU A 27 -6.49 11.78 16.56
CA LEU A 27 -5.23 12.42 16.94
C LEU A 27 -4.48 11.60 18.01
N VAL A 28 -5.16 11.18 19.08
CA VAL A 28 -4.58 10.34 20.12
C VAL A 28 -4.19 8.96 19.57
N HIS A 29 -5.04 8.35 18.75
CA HIS A 29 -4.78 7.06 18.12
C HIS A 29 -3.52 7.07 17.22
N CYS A 30 -3.34 8.14 16.44
CA CYS A 30 -2.24 8.26 15.49
C CYS A 30 -0.87 8.40 16.16
N PHE A 31 -0.81 9.03 17.35
CA PHE A 31 0.44 9.56 17.87
C PHE A 31 0.77 9.18 19.30
N ALA A 32 -0.23 8.78 20.10
CA ALA A 32 0.01 8.39 21.48
C ALA A 32 0.42 6.92 21.60
N GLN A 33 1.31 6.65 22.56
CA GLN A 33 1.81 5.32 22.88
C GLN A 33 1.75 5.08 24.38
N ILE A 34 1.60 3.81 24.79
CA ILE A 34 1.66 3.37 26.19
C ILE A 34 2.59 2.16 26.23
N ASP A 35 3.63 2.21 27.05
CA ASP A 35 4.68 1.17 27.10
C ASP A 35 5.30 0.87 25.71
N GLY A 36 5.38 1.87 24.82
CA GLY A 36 5.89 1.73 23.45
C GLY A 36 4.91 1.06 22.46
N GLU A 37 3.68 0.77 22.87
CA GLU A 37 2.61 0.25 22.00
C GLU A 37 1.63 1.35 21.60
N SER A 38 1.18 1.34 20.34
CA SER A 38 0.16 2.28 19.84
C SER A 38 -1.18 2.08 20.53
N VAL A 39 -1.85 3.19 20.84
CA VAL A 39 -3.22 3.17 21.36
C VAL A 39 -4.19 2.89 20.21
N ALA A 40 -5.14 1.95 20.38
CA ALA A 40 -6.11 1.63 19.34
C ALA A 40 -7.39 2.47 19.45
N LEU A 41 -8.08 2.70 18.34
CA LEU A 41 -9.38 3.38 18.32
C LEU A 41 -10.53 2.35 18.37
N ALA A 42 -11.45 2.52 19.32
CA ALA A 42 -12.70 1.73 19.37
C ALA A 42 -13.77 2.32 18.46
N GLN A 43 -14.48 1.44 17.76
CA GLN A 43 -15.67 1.81 16.99
C GLN A 43 -16.93 1.53 17.81
N LEU A 44 -17.69 2.59 18.14
CA LEU A 44 -19.02 2.48 18.72
C LEU A 44 -20.07 2.61 17.62
N LEU A 45 -20.97 1.63 17.51
CA LEU A 45 -22.05 1.64 16.53
C LEU A 45 -23.41 1.82 17.24
N SER A 46 -24.25 2.71 16.72
CA SER A 46 -25.62 2.83 17.20
C SER A 46 -26.45 1.61 16.80
N ARG A 47 -27.18 1.02 17.75
CA ARG A 47 -28.27 0.10 17.42
C ARG A 47 -29.52 0.94 17.15
N GLN A 48 -29.88 1.17 15.89
CA GLN A 48 -31.23 1.65 15.61
C GLN A 48 -32.22 0.50 15.91
N PRO A 49 -33.24 0.69 16.77
CA PRO A 49 -34.36 -0.23 16.81
C PRO A 49 -35.08 -0.16 15.46
N ALA A 50 -35.46 -1.31 14.90
CA ALA A 50 -36.33 -1.38 13.73
C ALA A 50 -37.66 -0.71 14.11
N ALA A 51 -37.87 0.53 13.66
CA ALA A 51 -39.13 1.21 13.87
C ALA A 51 -40.22 0.48 13.07
N GLU A 52 -41.31 0.14 13.76
CA GLU A 52 -42.52 -0.41 13.18
C GLU A 52 -43.02 0.52 12.06
N ARG A 53 -43.44 -0.08 10.95
CA ARG A 53 -44.11 0.64 9.86
C ARG A 53 -45.40 1.24 10.40
N ASP A 54 -45.44 2.55 10.54
CA ASP A 54 -46.68 3.30 10.40
C ASP A 54 -46.66 3.92 9.00
N ASP A 55 -47.53 3.37 8.14
CA ASP A 55 -47.91 3.96 6.87
C ASP A 55 -48.71 5.23 7.19
N ASP A 56 -48.14 6.41 6.95
CA ASP A 56 -48.85 7.56 6.37
C ASP A 56 -47.93 8.79 6.21
N ASP A 57 -48.19 9.51 5.13
CA ASP A 57 -47.83 10.88 4.78
C ASP A 57 -46.65 11.18 3.82
N ASP A 58 -47.09 11.82 2.73
CA ASP A 58 -46.45 12.29 1.52
C ASP A 58 -45.57 13.55 1.72
N VAL A 59 -44.48 13.58 0.95
CA VAL A 59 -43.84 14.70 0.20
C VAL A 59 -43.51 16.02 0.94
N ASP A 60 -42.21 16.34 1.02
CA ASP A 60 -41.62 17.53 0.35
C ASP A 60 -40.07 17.48 0.30
N GLU A 61 -39.53 17.85 -0.87
CA GLU A 61 -38.09 17.97 -1.18
C GLU A 61 -37.53 19.31 -0.69
N GLU A 62 -36.47 19.32 0.13
CA GLU A 62 -35.40 20.32 0.03
C GLU A 62 -34.08 19.79 0.58
N ALA A 63 -33.02 19.96 -0.22
CA ALA A 63 -31.72 19.32 -0.07
C ALA A 63 -30.89 19.91 1.08
N THR A 64 -30.80 19.17 2.18
CA THR A 64 -29.58 19.08 2.99
C THR A 64 -29.30 17.60 3.21
N ALA A 65 -28.06 17.15 2.97
CA ALA A 65 -27.67 15.75 3.04
C ALA A 65 -27.72 15.24 4.49
N SER A 66 -28.92 14.92 4.97
CA SER A 66 -29.13 14.09 6.14
C SER A 66 -28.81 12.63 5.79
N PRO A 67 -28.17 11.86 6.69
CA PRO A 67 -27.81 10.48 6.43
C PRO A 67 -29.05 9.64 6.11
N ARG A 68 -28.95 8.76 5.10
CA ARG A 68 -30.02 7.83 4.71
C ARG A 68 -30.49 7.02 5.92
N ARG A 69 -31.81 6.95 6.13
CA ARG A 69 -32.46 6.14 7.18
C ARG A 69 -31.99 4.67 7.06
N GLY A 70 -31.33 4.15 8.10
CA GLY A 70 -31.07 2.71 8.28
C GLY A 70 -29.61 2.25 8.44
N GLU A 71 -28.61 3.10 8.27
CA GLU A 71 -27.20 2.71 8.48
C GLU A 71 -26.73 3.03 9.91
N ALA A 72 -26.22 2.02 10.63
CA ALA A 72 -25.59 2.20 11.93
C ALA A 72 -24.32 3.07 11.80
N GLY A 73 -24.34 4.28 12.36
CA GLY A 73 -23.27 5.29 12.33
C GLY A 73 -22.28 5.18 13.50
N PRO A 74 -21.06 5.76 13.42
CA PRO A 74 -20.16 5.85 14.55
C PRO A 74 -20.77 6.82 15.58
N VAL A 75 -20.67 6.48 16.86
CA VAL A 75 -21.22 7.31 17.92
C VAL A 75 -20.08 7.95 18.72
N GLU A 76 -20.12 9.28 18.80
CA GLU A 76 -19.34 10.07 19.75
C GLU A 76 -20.09 10.06 21.08
N ALA A 77 -19.52 9.42 22.10
CA ALA A 77 -20.18 9.30 23.39
C ALA A 77 -19.16 9.21 24.51
N PHE A 78 -19.45 9.91 25.61
CA PHE A 78 -18.76 9.66 26.86
C PHE A 78 -19.18 8.28 27.40
N VAL A 79 -18.24 7.33 27.46
CA VAL A 79 -18.51 5.98 27.95
C VAL A 79 -17.99 5.80 29.37
N PRO A 80 -18.83 5.87 30.41
CA PRO A 80 -18.38 5.61 31.78
C PRO A 80 -18.00 4.13 31.99
N PRO A 81 -17.21 3.79 33.02
CA PRO A 81 -16.72 2.42 33.25
C PRO A 81 -17.84 1.37 33.38
N ARG A 82 -19.02 1.77 33.85
CA ARG A 82 -20.19 0.89 33.95
C ARG A 82 -20.74 0.52 32.56
N ALA A 83 -20.85 1.49 31.65
CA ALA A 83 -21.35 1.27 30.30
C ALA A 83 -20.40 0.41 29.46
N TRP A 84 -19.09 0.56 29.66
CA TRP A 84 -18.08 -0.30 29.02
C TRP A 84 -18.30 -1.79 29.30
N LYS A 85 -18.56 -2.16 30.56
CA LYS A 85 -18.81 -3.56 30.94
C LYS A 85 -20.06 -4.14 30.26
N ASP A 86 -21.09 -3.32 30.05
CA ASP A 86 -22.30 -3.77 29.38
C ASP A 86 -22.10 -3.92 27.86
N LEU A 87 -21.27 -3.06 27.25
CA LEU A 87 -20.88 -3.17 25.84
C LEU A 87 -20.06 -4.45 25.57
N THR A 88 -19.11 -4.78 26.44
CA THR A 88 -18.20 -5.93 26.28
C THR A 88 -18.81 -7.27 26.68
N ARG A 89 -19.91 -7.30 27.45
CA ARG A 89 -20.63 -8.55 27.78
C ARG A 89 -21.33 -9.20 26.59
N SER A 90 -21.64 -8.44 25.54
CA SER A 90 -22.38 -8.92 24.36
C SER A 90 -21.50 -9.24 23.15
N SER A 91 -20.22 -8.89 23.23
CA SER A 91 -19.18 -9.18 22.24
C SER A 91 -18.11 -10.07 22.89
N ALA A 92 -17.30 -10.80 22.12
CA ALA A 92 -16.14 -11.47 22.71
C ALA A 92 -15.26 -10.39 23.36
N GLU A 93 -14.96 -10.50 24.66
CA GLU A 93 -14.06 -9.55 25.35
C GLU A 93 -12.84 -9.29 24.46
N PRO A 94 -12.47 -8.04 24.16
CA PRO A 94 -11.28 -7.77 23.39
C PRO A 94 -10.07 -8.22 24.23
N SER A 95 -9.64 -9.46 24.01
CA SER A 95 -8.59 -10.12 24.78
C SER A 95 -7.33 -9.29 24.70
N GLY A 96 -6.86 -8.72 25.81
CA GLY A 96 -5.59 -7.95 25.91
C GLY A 96 -5.72 -6.44 26.11
N VAL A 97 -6.93 -5.86 26.11
CA VAL A 97 -7.13 -4.44 26.47
C VAL A 97 -7.00 -4.27 27.99
N SER A 98 -6.06 -3.44 28.43
CA SER A 98 -5.80 -3.11 29.84
C SER A 98 -6.46 -1.79 30.25
N PHE A 99 -6.45 -0.80 29.36
CA PHE A 99 -6.95 0.56 29.65
C PHE A 99 -7.95 1.04 28.60
N VAL A 100 -8.94 1.81 29.05
CA VAL A 100 -9.89 2.53 28.18
C VAL A 100 -9.76 4.02 28.43
N VAL A 101 -9.51 4.78 27.37
CA VAL A 101 -9.47 6.24 27.34
C VAL A 101 -10.78 6.74 26.71
N THR A 102 -11.45 7.68 27.36
CA THR A 102 -12.72 8.26 26.90
C THR A 102 -12.84 9.67 27.44
N GLY A 103 -13.81 10.44 26.95
CA GLY A 103 -14.07 11.75 27.52
C GLY A 103 -15.24 12.46 26.86
N ALA A 104 -15.46 13.69 27.30
CA ALA A 104 -16.37 14.64 26.70
C ALA A 104 -15.59 15.89 26.31
N PHE A 105 -15.96 16.49 25.19
CA PHE A 105 -15.30 17.66 24.64
C PHE A 105 -16.35 18.68 24.20
N GLU A 106 -16.35 19.83 24.84
CA GLU A 106 -17.23 20.97 24.56
C GLU A 106 -16.40 22.10 23.94
N PRO A 107 -16.63 22.43 22.65
CA PRO A 107 -16.02 23.58 21.99
C PRO A 107 -16.32 24.91 22.70
N PRO A 108 -15.39 25.89 22.68
CA PRO A 108 -15.67 27.22 23.20
C PRO A 108 -16.70 27.95 22.30
N THR A 109 -17.90 28.23 22.82
CA THR A 109 -18.94 29.03 22.13
C THR A 109 -18.97 30.49 22.59
N ASP A 110 -18.70 30.75 23.87
CA ASP A 110 -18.60 32.09 24.49
C ASP A 110 -17.27 32.27 25.26
N GLY A 111 -16.16 31.77 24.69
CA GLY A 111 -14.83 31.83 25.31
C GLY A 111 -14.66 30.88 26.49
N ARG A 112 -15.60 29.94 26.68
CA ARG A 112 -15.55 28.88 27.69
C ARG A 112 -15.99 27.57 27.05
N GLY A 113 -15.04 26.68 26.81
CA GLY A 113 -15.23 25.27 26.53
C GLY A 113 -14.74 24.40 27.69
N LEU A 114 -14.98 23.10 27.59
CA LEU A 114 -14.58 22.14 28.61
C LEU A 114 -14.12 20.84 27.96
N ILE A 115 -12.95 20.36 28.36
CA ILE A 115 -12.47 19.01 28.08
C ILE A 115 -12.57 18.20 29.37
N GLN A 116 -13.21 17.03 29.30
CA GLN A 116 -13.20 16.03 30.36
C GLN A 116 -12.59 14.75 29.82
N LEU A 117 -11.44 14.33 30.35
CA LEU A 117 -10.78 13.09 29.99
C LEU A 117 -10.85 12.09 31.14
N LEU A 118 -11.05 10.83 30.81
CA LEU A 118 -11.18 9.74 31.76
C LEU A 118 -10.40 8.53 31.26
N VAL A 119 -9.63 7.93 32.17
CA VAL A 119 -9.02 6.62 31.94
C VAL A 119 -9.37 5.66 33.06
N PHE A 120 -9.75 4.44 32.69
CA PHE A 120 -10.07 3.37 33.62
C PHE A 120 -9.56 2.01 33.15
N GLU A 121 -9.40 1.09 34.09
CA GLU A 121 -9.02 -0.30 33.83
C GLU A 121 -10.15 -1.05 33.14
N ALA A 122 -9.88 -1.67 31.99
CA ALA A 122 -10.89 -2.33 31.17
C ALA A 122 -11.55 -3.53 31.88
N LYS A 123 -10.79 -4.20 32.77
CA LYS A 123 -11.21 -5.42 33.48
C LYS A 123 -12.25 -5.16 34.56
N ASP A 124 -12.00 -4.20 35.44
CA ASP A 124 -12.81 -3.97 36.64
C ASP A 124 -13.49 -2.58 36.65
N GLY A 125 -13.16 -1.71 35.70
CA GLY A 125 -13.72 -0.37 35.59
C GLY A 125 -13.14 0.62 36.62
N ARG A 126 -12.02 0.30 37.27
CA ARG A 126 -11.39 1.21 38.23
C ARG A 126 -10.83 2.43 37.51
N THR A 127 -11.31 3.62 37.89
CA THR A 127 -10.77 4.89 37.38
C THR A 127 -9.32 5.06 37.80
N ARG A 128 -8.45 5.31 36.82
CA ARG A 128 -7.03 5.58 37.02
C ARG A 128 -6.75 7.08 37.07
N ALA A 129 -7.35 7.83 36.16
CA ALA A 129 -7.17 9.27 36.05
C ALA A 129 -8.45 9.92 35.51
N LYS A 130 -8.75 11.13 35.99
CA LYS A 130 -9.80 12.00 35.47
C LYS A 130 -9.24 13.42 35.45
N VAL A 131 -9.26 14.04 34.29
CA VAL A 131 -8.72 15.39 34.07
C VAL A 131 -9.82 16.27 33.49
N GLU A 132 -9.94 17.49 33.99
CA GLU A 132 -10.87 18.50 33.48
C GLU A 132 -10.08 19.77 33.16
N ALA A 133 -10.25 20.30 31.96
CA ALA A 133 -9.55 21.50 31.51
C ALA A 133 -10.50 22.45 30.79
N HIS A 134 -10.39 23.74 31.10
CA HIS A 134 -11.11 24.79 30.38
C HIS A 134 -10.38 25.15 29.09
N VAL A 135 -11.17 25.34 28.04
CA VAL A 135 -10.68 25.71 26.70
C VAL A 135 -11.18 27.11 26.38
N ASP A 136 -10.28 28.00 25.98
CA ASP A 136 -10.60 29.31 25.42
C ASP A 136 -10.13 29.41 23.96
N PHE A 137 -10.44 30.51 23.29
CA PHE A 137 -10.10 30.68 21.87
C PHE A 137 -8.59 30.84 21.62
N GLU A 138 -7.83 31.40 22.57
CA GLU A 138 -6.42 31.75 22.35
C GLU A 138 -5.47 30.59 22.70
N SER A 139 -5.79 29.80 23.72
CA SER A 139 -4.91 28.79 24.31
C SER A 139 -5.48 27.38 24.26
N ALA A 140 -6.42 27.12 23.34
CA ALA A 140 -7.08 25.84 23.20
C ALA A 140 -6.11 24.66 23.07
N GLY A 141 -5.08 24.80 22.22
CA GLY A 141 -4.05 23.80 22.03
C GLY A 141 -3.28 23.48 23.31
N LYS A 142 -2.88 24.51 24.05
CA LYS A 142 -2.18 24.39 25.33
C LYS A 142 -3.04 23.72 26.41
N ALA A 143 -4.32 24.08 26.49
CA ALA A 143 -5.26 23.50 27.44
C ALA A 143 -5.47 22.00 27.17
N LEU A 144 -5.69 21.64 25.90
CA LEU A 144 -5.83 20.25 25.48
C LEU A 144 -4.54 19.45 25.71
N LEU A 145 -3.39 20.00 25.36
CA LEU A 145 -2.09 19.35 25.57
C LEU A 145 -1.83 19.10 27.06
N SER A 146 -2.09 20.10 27.92
CA SER A 146 -1.93 19.94 29.37
C SER A 146 -2.83 18.83 29.92
N ALA A 147 -4.08 18.78 29.45
CA ALA A 147 -5.02 17.75 29.88
C ALA A 147 -4.60 16.34 29.45
N LEU A 148 -4.10 16.20 28.21
CA LEU A 148 -3.59 14.93 27.70
C LEU A 148 -2.29 14.51 28.41
N ASP A 149 -1.38 15.44 28.69
CA ASP A 149 -0.10 15.15 29.35
C ASP A 149 -0.34 14.66 30.79
N GLU A 150 -1.23 15.31 31.53
CA GLU A 150 -1.65 14.87 32.86
C GLU A 150 -2.32 13.49 32.84
N LEU A 151 -3.12 13.21 31.80
CA LEU A 151 -3.80 11.92 31.67
C LEU A 151 -2.82 10.79 31.33
N PHE A 152 -1.93 11.00 30.36
CA PHE A 152 -1.00 9.98 29.86
C PHE A 152 0.19 9.76 30.80
N SER A 153 0.57 10.74 31.62
CA SER A 153 1.58 10.55 32.66
C SER A 153 1.13 9.51 33.72
N GLN A 154 -0.17 9.30 33.91
CA GLN A 154 -0.71 8.28 34.83
C GLN A 154 -0.69 6.85 34.25
N LEU A 155 -0.32 6.72 32.97
CA LEU A 155 -0.29 5.49 32.20
C LEU A 155 1.11 5.11 31.71
N ASP A 156 2.15 5.85 32.12
CA ASP A 156 3.50 5.73 31.54
C ASP A 156 3.47 5.87 30.00
N GLY A 157 2.61 6.78 29.52
CA GLY A 157 2.36 7.00 28.10
C GLY A 157 3.04 8.23 27.53
N GLU A 158 3.32 8.20 26.23
CA GLU A 158 3.92 9.29 25.46
C GLU A 158 2.92 9.83 24.43
N LEU A 159 2.92 11.14 24.22
CA LEU A 159 2.01 11.83 23.31
C LEU A 159 2.57 12.05 21.89
N GLY A 160 3.84 11.74 21.66
CA GLY A 160 4.47 11.93 20.35
C GLY A 160 4.32 13.36 19.81
N THR A 161 3.91 13.49 18.54
CA THR A 161 3.73 14.77 17.85
C THR A 161 2.53 15.58 18.36
N VAL A 162 1.62 15.00 19.15
CA VAL A 162 0.52 15.75 19.77
C VAL A 162 1.06 16.89 20.65
N ARG A 163 2.30 16.78 21.13
CA ARG A 163 2.98 17.86 21.87
C ARG A 163 3.12 19.16 21.07
N ASP A 164 3.12 19.09 19.75
CA ASP A 164 3.29 20.26 18.88
C ASP A 164 1.99 21.04 18.65
N ILE A 165 0.85 20.63 19.25
CA ILE A 165 -0.42 21.37 19.16
C ILE A 165 -0.51 22.54 20.16
N GLY A 166 0.45 22.66 21.08
CA GLY A 166 0.37 23.58 22.21
C GLY A 166 0.15 25.05 21.83
N ASP A 167 0.68 25.47 20.67
CA ASP A 167 0.61 26.85 20.19
C ASP A 167 -0.62 27.15 19.32
N LEU A 168 -1.55 26.18 19.18
CA LEU A 168 -2.74 26.36 18.35
C LEU A 168 -3.83 27.14 19.08
N SER A 169 -4.36 28.17 18.39
CA SER A 169 -5.66 28.76 18.73
C SER A 169 -6.78 27.76 18.50
N TRP A 170 -7.98 28.09 18.95
CA TRP A 170 -9.16 27.27 18.72
C TRP A 170 -9.44 27.03 17.23
N GLU A 171 -9.34 28.06 16.39
CA GLU A 171 -9.63 27.96 14.95
C GLU A 171 -8.68 26.98 14.24
N ALA A 172 -7.39 27.08 14.57
CA ALA A 172 -6.37 26.19 14.03
C ALA A 172 -6.54 24.76 14.58
N LEU A 173 -6.83 24.61 15.89
CA LEU A 173 -7.06 23.32 16.52
C LEU A 173 -8.31 22.63 15.96
N GLU A 174 -9.41 23.36 15.78
CA GLU A 174 -10.65 22.83 15.20
C GLU A 174 -10.38 22.28 13.79
N SER A 175 -9.63 23.02 12.98
CA SER A 175 -9.21 22.60 11.64
C SER A 175 -8.34 21.34 11.69
N VAL A 176 -7.40 21.24 12.63
CA VAL A 176 -6.61 20.02 12.87
C VAL A 176 -7.49 18.83 13.24
N LEU A 177 -8.44 18.98 14.16
CA LEU A 177 -9.33 17.89 14.59
C LEU A 177 -10.21 17.40 13.42
N ARG A 178 -10.71 18.32 12.59
CA ARG A 178 -11.43 17.98 11.36
C ARG A 178 -10.54 17.21 10.38
N ALA A 179 -9.27 17.60 10.24
CA ALA A 179 -8.31 16.92 9.38
C ALA A 179 -8.03 15.49 9.83
N GLU A 180 -7.73 15.27 11.11
CA GLU A 180 -7.45 13.94 11.65
C GLU A 180 -8.65 13.00 11.51
N ARG A 181 -9.86 13.53 11.67
CA ARG A 181 -11.10 12.78 11.39
C ARG A 181 -11.15 12.32 9.93
N CYS A 182 -10.82 13.19 8.97
CA CYS A 182 -10.82 12.86 7.54
C CYS A 182 -9.68 11.90 7.15
N ALA A 183 -8.56 11.92 7.87
CA ALA A 183 -7.40 11.06 7.62
C ALA A 183 -7.56 9.63 8.17
N LEU A 184 -8.51 9.39 9.09
CA LEU A 184 -8.71 8.11 9.76
C LEU A 184 -9.15 6.98 8.79
N HIS A 185 -8.43 5.86 8.78
CA HIS A 185 -8.77 4.66 8.00
C HIS A 185 -9.83 3.80 8.70
N ASP A 186 -11.00 3.57 8.08
CA ASP A 186 -11.97 2.54 8.52
C ASP A 186 -12.08 1.39 7.48
N PRO A 187 -11.49 0.20 7.75
CA PRO A 187 -11.53 -0.95 6.85
C PRO A 187 -12.92 -1.58 6.67
N LEU A 188 -13.87 -1.36 7.59
CA LEU A 188 -15.18 -2.02 7.58
C LEU A 188 -16.27 -1.16 6.92
N ARG A 189 -16.03 0.14 6.70
CA ARG A 189 -17.04 1.05 6.17
C ARG A 189 -16.96 1.43 4.71
N GLY A 190 -15.81 1.37 4.04
CA GLY A 190 -15.74 1.92 2.68
C GLY A 190 -16.33 3.35 2.53
N GLY A 191 -16.24 4.18 3.57
CA GLY A 191 -16.56 5.63 3.57
C GLY A 191 -15.27 6.43 3.69
N PRO A 192 -15.20 7.68 3.19
CA PRO A 192 -14.03 8.11 2.45
C PRO A 192 -12.86 8.38 3.40
N HIS A 193 -11.78 7.65 3.17
CA HIS A 193 -10.46 8.25 3.15
C HIS A 193 -10.50 9.49 2.29
N ASP A 194 -10.77 10.64 2.88
CA ASP A 194 -10.65 11.91 2.17
C ASP A 194 -9.38 12.60 2.62
N ARG A 195 -8.25 12.00 2.23
CA ARG A 195 -6.94 12.58 2.46
C ARG A 195 -6.85 13.98 1.85
N LEU A 196 -7.57 14.24 0.75
CA LEU A 196 -7.62 15.57 0.15
C LEU A 196 -8.36 16.56 1.06
N ALA A 197 -9.52 16.20 1.62
CA ALA A 197 -10.21 17.03 2.60
C ALA A 197 -9.37 17.25 3.86
N ALA A 198 -8.65 16.23 4.33
CA ALA A 198 -7.71 16.39 5.44
C ALA A 198 -6.62 17.42 5.13
N MET A 199 -6.03 17.38 3.93
CA MET A 199 -5.05 18.38 3.49
C MET A 199 -5.64 19.80 3.40
N VAL A 200 -6.90 19.95 2.96
CA VAL A 200 -7.58 21.26 2.92
C VAL A 200 -7.74 21.82 4.34
N HIS A 201 -8.16 21.00 5.29
CA HIS A 201 -8.29 21.41 6.68
C HIS A 201 -6.94 21.77 7.31
N LEU A 202 -5.87 21.01 7.02
CA LEU A 202 -4.52 21.34 7.47
C LEU A 202 -4.00 22.64 6.82
N GLY A 203 -4.28 22.88 5.54
CA GLY A 203 -3.95 24.14 4.88
C GLY A 203 -4.62 25.34 5.54
N ARG A 204 -5.89 25.21 5.95
CA ARG A 204 -6.58 26.24 6.73
C ARG A 204 -5.92 26.46 8.10
N ALA A 205 -5.59 25.38 8.81
CA ALA A 205 -4.89 25.45 10.10
C ALA A 205 -3.52 26.15 9.98
N ILE A 206 -2.80 25.95 8.87
CA ILE A 206 -1.54 26.67 8.58
C ILE A 206 -1.81 28.16 8.33
N GLY A 207 -2.86 28.51 7.61
CA GLY A 207 -3.26 29.92 7.44
C GLY A 207 -3.63 30.60 8.75
N ASP A 208 -4.29 29.89 9.66
CA ASP A 208 -4.67 30.39 10.98
C ASP A 208 -3.47 30.44 11.95
N ALA A 209 -2.49 29.54 11.81
CA ALA A 209 -1.28 29.47 12.65
C ALA A 209 0.00 29.12 11.84
N PRO A 210 0.58 30.08 11.08
CA PRO A 210 1.70 29.81 10.17
C PRO A 210 2.99 29.31 10.85
N GLU A 211 3.23 29.75 12.08
CA GLU A 211 4.41 29.39 12.88
C GLU A 211 4.24 28.05 13.60
N ALA A 212 3.03 27.48 13.63
CA ALA A 212 2.76 26.23 14.33
C ALA A 212 3.34 25.04 13.55
N ARG A 213 4.11 24.20 14.26
CA ARG A 213 4.78 23.06 13.66
C ARG A 213 3.84 21.92 13.28
N PHE A 214 2.82 21.66 14.09
CA PHE A 214 1.94 20.50 13.91
C PHE A 214 1.20 20.49 12.56
N PRO A 215 0.47 21.55 12.15
CA PRO A 215 -0.31 21.51 10.91
C PRO A 215 0.56 21.31 9.67
N ALA A 216 1.72 21.99 9.61
CA ALA A 216 2.65 21.91 8.49
C ALA A 216 3.33 20.55 8.38
N SER A 217 3.88 20.03 9.49
CA SER A 217 4.51 18.70 9.52
C SER A 217 3.49 17.59 9.21
N ARG A 218 2.25 17.73 9.69
CA ARG A 218 1.18 16.77 9.40
C ARG A 218 0.75 16.81 7.94
N LEU A 219 0.63 18.00 7.35
CA LEU A 219 0.34 18.16 5.92
C LEU A 219 1.44 17.54 5.06
N ALA A 220 2.70 17.81 5.38
CA ALA A 220 3.87 17.23 4.72
C ALA A 220 3.84 15.70 4.77
N SER A 221 3.65 15.11 5.95
CA SER A 221 3.54 13.66 6.14
C SER A 221 2.40 13.07 5.29
N LEU A 222 1.19 13.66 5.36
CA LEU A 222 0.03 13.14 4.64
C LEU A 222 0.21 13.22 3.12
N ALA A 223 0.84 14.30 2.63
CA ALA A 223 1.17 14.49 1.22
C ALA A 223 2.15 13.40 0.72
N LEU A 224 3.20 13.14 1.50
CA LEU A 224 4.21 12.13 1.18
C LEU A 224 3.63 10.72 1.24
N ASP A 225 2.82 10.40 2.24
CA ASP A 225 2.15 9.08 2.37
C ASP A 225 1.20 8.79 1.21
N MET A 226 0.59 9.84 0.63
CA MET A 226 -0.25 9.71 -0.56
C MET A 226 0.56 9.38 -1.81
N ALA A 227 1.82 9.82 -1.86
CA ALA A 227 2.73 9.62 -2.99
C ALA A 227 3.74 8.47 -2.80
N ALA A 228 3.81 7.88 -1.60
CA ALA A 228 4.79 6.85 -1.26
C ALA A 228 4.65 5.58 -2.11
N PHE A 229 3.44 5.27 -2.59
CA PHE A 229 3.18 4.10 -3.42
C PHE A 229 3.66 4.30 -4.87
N ALA A 230 4.34 3.29 -5.41
CA ALA A 230 4.90 3.31 -6.78
C ALA A 230 3.83 3.47 -7.89
N ASP A 231 2.56 3.21 -7.56
CA ASP A 231 1.38 3.38 -8.42
C ASP A 231 0.50 4.57 -7.99
N ALA A 232 1.03 5.54 -7.24
CA ALA A 232 0.24 6.71 -6.82
C ALA A 232 -0.37 7.40 -8.05
N ASP A 233 -1.69 7.55 -8.06
CA ASP A 233 -2.42 8.24 -9.12
C ASP A 233 -1.75 9.61 -9.36
N PRO A 234 -1.24 9.90 -10.56
CA PRO A 234 -0.61 11.18 -10.87
C PRO A 234 -1.49 12.39 -10.47
N LYS A 235 -2.82 12.23 -10.49
CA LYS A 235 -3.76 13.26 -10.04
C LYS A 235 -3.72 13.49 -8.53
N LEU A 236 -3.51 12.44 -7.75
CA LEU A 236 -3.37 12.54 -6.29
C LEU A 236 -2.05 13.20 -5.91
N ALA A 237 -0.95 12.83 -6.57
CA ALA A 237 0.34 13.48 -6.35
C ALA A 237 0.28 14.98 -6.70
N ASP A 238 -0.39 15.33 -7.80
CA ASP A 238 -0.59 16.71 -8.24
C ASP A 238 -1.53 17.50 -7.30
N ALA A 239 -2.57 16.86 -6.75
CA ALA A 239 -3.41 17.47 -5.71
C ALA A 239 -2.66 17.70 -4.40
N ALA A 240 -1.85 16.73 -3.97
CA ALA A 240 -1.01 16.86 -2.79
C ALA A 240 0.03 17.99 -2.96
N LEU A 241 0.66 18.08 -4.13
CA LEU A 241 1.60 19.15 -4.47
C LEU A 241 0.92 20.53 -4.45
N ARG A 242 -0.28 20.67 -5.00
CA ARG A 242 -1.06 21.93 -4.92
C ARG A 242 -1.33 22.35 -3.48
N ALA A 243 -1.72 21.42 -2.62
CA ALA A 243 -2.00 21.71 -1.22
C ALA A 243 -0.74 22.19 -0.49
N LEU A 244 0.42 21.56 -0.73
CA LEU A 244 1.69 22.01 -0.15
C LEU A 244 2.11 23.39 -0.69
N LEU A 245 2.02 23.63 -2.00
CA LEU A 245 2.37 24.92 -2.59
C LEU A 245 1.51 26.05 -2.01
N ARG A 246 0.20 25.82 -1.84
CA ARG A 246 -0.67 26.78 -1.19
C ARG A 246 -0.28 27.01 0.27
N ALA A 247 0.00 25.96 1.02
CA ALA A 247 0.44 26.08 2.41
C ALA A 247 1.76 26.86 2.56
N THR A 248 2.67 26.77 1.59
CA THR A 248 3.90 27.60 1.59
C THR A 248 3.66 29.08 1.27
N GLU A 249 2.50 29.47 0.72
CA GLU A 249 2.14 30.89 0.61
C GLU A 249 1.85 31.49 2.00
N ASP A 250 1.23 30.69 2.87
CA ASP A 250 0.87 31.08 4.23
C ASP A 250 2.05 30.87 5.21
N ALA A 251 2.89 29.85 5.00
CA ALA A 251 4.09 29.55 5.80
C ALA A 251 5.37 29.36 4.93
N PRO A 252 5.95 30.45 4.38
CA PRO A 252 7.03 30.38 3.38
C PRO A 252 8.40 29.94 3.90
N ALA A 253 8.62 30.01 5.22
CA ALA A 253 9.88 29.60 5.87
C ALA A 253 9.79 28.21 6.51
N ASN A 254 8.70 27.47 6.29
CA ASN A 254 8.53 26.14 6.87
C ASN A 254 9.27 25.09 6.02
N ALA A 255 10.40 24.62 6.52
CA ALA A 255 11.25 23.67 5.81
C ALA A 255 10.59 22.29 5.59
N ASP A 256 9.69 21.84 6.47
CA ASP A 256 9.01 20.55 6.31
C ASP A 256 8.08 20.55 5.08
N LEU A 257 7.40 21.68 4.83
CA LEU A 257 6.57 21.85 3.63
C LEU A 257 7.42 21.87 2.36
N ILE A 258 8.54 22.61 2.38
CA ILE A 258 9.44 22.76 1.22
C ILE A 258 10.14 21.41 0.93
N GLU A 259 10.54 20.68 1.96
CA GLU A 259 11.08 19.31 1.84
C GLU A 259 10.07 18.38 1.17
N ALA A 260 8.81 18.40 1.61
CA ALA A 260 7.76 17.58 1.02
C ALA A 260 7.50 17.94 -0.45
N ILE A 261 7.55 19.24 -0.81
CA ILE A 261 7.45 19.69 -2.20
C ILE A 261 8.62 19.15 -3.03
N ALA A 262 9.86 19.24 -2.53
CA ALA A 262 11.03 18.71 -3.23
C ALA A 262 10.92 17.19 -3.48
N ALA A 263 10.48 16.43 -2.49
CA ALA A 263 10.28 14.99 -2.62
C ALA A 263 9.13 14.63 -3.58
N LEU A 264 8.01 15.36 -3.57
CA LEU A 264 6.89 15.12 -4.50
C LEU A 264 7.22 15.52 -5.95
N THR A 265 7.91 16.64 -6.14
CA THR A 265 8.32 17.09 -7.48
C THR A 265 9.27 16.10 -8.13
N LEU A 266 10.19 15.50 -7.36
CA LEU A 266 10.99 14.34 -7.78
C LEU A 266 10.12 13.16 -8.26
N ARG A 267 9.11 12.78 -7.46
CA ARG A 267 8.22 11.66 -7.78
C ARG A 267 7.40 11.88 -9.06
N VAL A 268 7.02 13.14 -9.34
CA VAL A 268 6.29 13.54 -10.55
C VAL A 268 7.25 13.76 -11.75
N GLY A 269 8.56 13.55 -11.58
CA GLY A 269 9.56 13.67 -12.64
C GLY A 269 10.01 15.10 -12.95
N LYS A 270 9.73 16.05 -12.06
CA LYS A 270 10.12 17.46 -12.17
C LYS A 270 11.42 17.74 -11.41
N GLY A 271 12.53 17.18 -11.91
CA GLY A 271 13.84 17.26 -11.25
C GLY A 271 14.37 18.68 -11.04
N GLU A 272 14.11 19.61 -11.96
CA GLU A 272 14.58 21.01 -11.82
C GLU A 272 13.86 21.77 -10.69
N ASP A 273 12.54 21.56 -10.56
CA ASP A 273 11.76 22.15 -9.48
C ASP A 273 12.20 21.56 -8.14
N ALA A 274 12.42 20.24 -8.09
CA ALA A 274 12.91 19.58 -6.90
C ALA A 274 14.26 20.11 -6.42
N GLU A 275 15.20 20.34 -7.34
CA GLU A 275 16.50 20.93 -7.04
C GLU A 275 16.34 22.31 -6.41
N ARG A 276 15.53 23.19 -7.01
CA ARG A 276 15.24 24.53 -6.47
C ARG A 276 14.63 24.48 -5.07
N HIS A 277 13.67 23.58 -4.84
CA HIS A 277 13.02 23.45 -3.54
C HIS A 277 13.97 22.87 -2.48
N ALA A 278 14.80 21.88 -2.83
CA ALA A 278 15.81 21.33 -1.94
C ALA A 278 16.87 22.39 -1.56
N GLU A 279 17.34 23.19 -2.52
CA GLU A 279 18.25 24.33 -2.25
C GLU A 279 17.61 25.39 -1.36
N HIS A 280 16.32 25.69 -1.56
CA HIS A 280 15.59 26.61 -0.70
C HIS A 280 15.51 26.07 0.74
N ALA A 281 15.09 24.82 0.92
CA ALA A 281 15.05 24.18 2.24
C ALA A 281 16.43 24.16 2.92
N LEU A 282 17.50 23.89 2.15
CA LEU A 282 18.88 23.93 2.66
C LEU A 282 19.33 25.33 3.10
N SER A 283 18.78 26.39 2.51
CA SER A 283 19.09 27.75 2.95
C SER A 283 18.43 28.11 4.29
N LEU A 284 17.33 27.42 4.63
CA LEU A 284 16.65 27.53 5.92
C LEU A 284 17.30 26.62 6.98
N GLU A 285 17.61 25.37 6.61
CA GLU A 285 18.17 24.36 7.52
C GLU A 285 19.37 23.61 6.91
N PRO A 286 20.57 24.24 6.98
CA PRO A 286 21.84 23.73 6.47
C PRO A 286 22.27 22.33 6.92
N ASP A 287 21.81 21.86 8.08
CA ASP A 287 22.35 20.69 8.77
C ASP A 287 21.49 19.42 8.57
N ARG A 288 20.39 19.52 7.82
CA ARG A 288 19.49 18.38 7.57
C ARG A 288 20.01 17.48 6.44
N ALA A 289 20.57 16.33 6.80
CA ALA A 289 21.07 15.31 5.86
C ALA A 289 20.06 14.92 4.76
N ARG A 290 18.78 14.82 5.12
CA ARG A 290 17.69 14.49 4.20
C ARG A 290 17.58 15.46 3.02
N LEU A 291 17.88 16.74 3.22
CA LEU A 291 17.80 17.75 2.15
C LEU A 291 18.93 17.61 1.13
N TYR A 292 20.14 17.22 1.55
CA TYR A 292 21.22 16.88 0.63
C TYR A 292 20.93 15.60 -0.16
N ALA A 293 20.29 14.61 0.47
CA ALA A 293 19.84 13.41 -0.23
C ALA A 293 18.82 13.75 -1.33
N LEU A 294 17.84 14.63 -1.04
CA LEU A 294 16.87 15.11 -2.04
C LEU A 294 17.54 15.94 -3.15
N LEU A 295 18.49 16.81 -2.80
CA LEU A 295 19.25 17.58 -3.79
C LEU A 295 20.07 16.65 -4.72
N SER A 296 20.70 15.63 -4.14
CA SER A 296 21.40 14.58 -4.89
C SER A 296 20.47 13.83 -5.84
N GLU A 297 19.30 13.39 -5.35
CA GLU A 297 18.30 12.70 -6.16
C GLU A 297 17.76 13.59 -7.30
N ALA A 298 17.53 14.88 -7.03
CA ALA A 298 17.09 15.86 -8.03
C ALA A 298 18.13 16.01 -9.15
N ARG A 299 19.40 16.15 -8.80
CA ARG A 299 20.50 16.23 -9.78
C ARG A 299 20.71 14.92 -10.54
N ARG A 300 20.60 13.77 -9.88
CA ARG A 300 20.61 12.44 -10.55
C ARG A 300 19.50 12.31 -11.57
N SER A 301 18.28 12.73 -11.25
CA SER A 301 17.13 12.66 -12.18
C SER A 301 17.35 13.50 -13.46
N ARG A 302 18.20 14.54 -13.38
CA ARG A 302 18.64 15.37 -14.51
C ARG A 302 19.89 14.83 -15.23
N GLY A 303 20.48 13.74 -14.74
CA GLY A 303 21.73 13.18 -15.24
C GLY A 303 23.00 13.88 -14.73
N ASP A 304 22.89 14.85 -13.82
CA ASP A 304 24.03 15.52 -13.19
C ASP A 304 24.58 14.71 -12.01
N LEU A 305 25.23 13.58 -12.34
CA LEU A 305 25.86 12.72 -11.36
C LEU A 305 27.05 13.38 -10.62
N PRO A 306 27.87 14.25 -11.25
CA PRO A 306 28.89 15.01 -10.54
C PRO A 306 28.31 15.99 -9.49
N GLY A 307 27.28 16.76 -9.86
CA GLY A 307 26.63 17.69 -8.93
C GLY A 307 25.88 16.98 -7.81
N ALA A 308 25.33 15.79 -8.07
CA ALA A 308 24.74 14.94 -7.04
C ALA A 308 25.77 14.48 -5.99
N LEU A 309 26.95 14.02 -6.44
CA LEU A 309 28.03 13.63 -5.53
C LEU A 309 28.53 14.82 -4.71
N ALA A 310 28.67 16.00 -5.33
CA ALA A 310 29.08 17.22 -4.64
C ALA A 310 28.09 17.65 -3.54
N ALA A 311 26.77 17.51 -3.78
CA ALA A 311 25.75 17.77 -2.76
C ALA A 311 25.90 16.81 -1.56
N ILE A 312 26.16 15.54 -1.81
CA ILE A 312 26.38 14.56 -0.74
C ILE A 312 27.65 14.89 0.05
N GLU A 313 28.74 15.24 -0.64
CA GLU A 313 30.01 15.62 0.00
C GLU A 313 29.84 16.89 0.86
N ASP A 314 29.08 17.88 0.41
CA ASP A 314 28.75 19.07 1.23
C ASP A 314 27.96 18.69 2.50
N GLY A 315 26.95 17.82 2.37
CA GLY A 315 26.19 17.31 3.53
C GLY A 315 27.06 16.56 4.54
N LEU A 316 27.96 15.69 4.07
CA LEU A 316 28.91 14.96 4.93
C LEU A 316 29.92 15.90 5.60
N LEU A 317 30.35 16.97 4.92
CA LEU A 317 31.27 17.97 5.48
C LEU A 317 30.65 18.79 6.61
N ARG A 318 29.34 19.03 6.58
CA ARG A 318 28.62 19.77 7.64
C ARG A 318 28.37 18.95 8.92
N GLY A 319 28.99 17.78 9.03
CA GLY A 319 29.00 16.97 10.25
C GLY A 319 27.91 15.91 10.33
N ALA A 320 27.17 15.68 9.24
CA ALA A 320 26.22 14.59 9.16
C ALA A 320 26.95 13.27 8.83
N ASP A 321 27.38 12.52 9.85
CA ASP A 321 27.69 11.10 9.68
C ASP A 321 26.38 10.30 9.60
N ASP A 322 25.63 10.54 8.52
CA ASP A 322 24.31 9.99 8.31
C ASP A 322 24.37 8.78 7.35
N PRO A 323 23.90 7.59 7.80
CA PRO A 323 23.73 6.41 6.96
C PRO A 323 23.02 6.66 5.63
N LEU A 324 22.08 7.62 5.60
CA LEU A 324 21.35 8.04 4.41
C LEU A 324 22.29 8.60 3.36
N LEU A 325 23.16 9.54 3.72
CA LEU A 325 24.08 10.20 2.79
C LEU A 325 25.13 9.23 2.23
N ASN A 326 25.67 8.36 3.08
CA ASN A 326 26.59 7.32 2.61
C ASN A 326 25.87 6.27 1.74
N THR A 327 24.58 6.02 1.97
CA THR A 327 23.78 5.17 1.07
C THR A 327 23.58 5.83 -0.29
N GLU A 328 23.17 7.11 -0.31
CA GLU A 328 23.00 7.90 -1.54
C GLU A 328 24.31 8.03 -2.32
N ARG A 329 25.44 8.18 -1.61
CA ARG A 329 26.78 8.16 -2.22
C ARG A 329 27.02 6.88 -2.99
N GLY A 330 26.67 5.74 -2.41
CA GLY A 330 26.79 4.45 -3.09
C GLY A 330 25.90 4.36 -4.34
N ILE A 331 24.68 4.91 -4.29
CA ILE A 331 23.78 4.94 -5.46
C ILE A 331 24.38 5.79 -6.58
N VAL A 332 24.82 7.01 -6.29
CA VAL A 332 25.46 7.90 -7.28
C VAL A 332 26.71 7.23 -7.89
N LEU A 333 27.54 6.59 -7.07
CA LEU A 333 28.75 5.91 -7.55
C LEU A 333 28.42 4.73 -8.46
N ALA A 334 27.37 3.96 -8.16
CA ALA A 334 26.92 2.88 -9.01
C ALA A 334 26.46 3.39 -10.38
N GLU A 335 25.65 4.44 -10.42
CA GLU A 335 25.16 5.07 -11.67
C GLU A 335 26.28 5.68 -12.50
N ARG A 336 27.34 6.18 -11.86
CA ARG A 336 28.55 6.66 -12.54
C ARG A 336 29.43 5.56 -13.11
N GLY A 337 29.09 4.28 -12.88
CA GLY A 337 29.89 3.14 -13.33
C GLY A 337 31.05 2.78 -12.41
N HIS A 338 31.00 3.18 -11.13
CA HIS A 338 32.00 2.85 -10.10
C HIS A 338 31.44 1.86 -9.06
N PRO A 339 31.06 0.63 -9.45
CA PRO A 339 30.28 -0.24 -8.58
C PRO A 339 31.10 -0.86 -7.43
N VAL A 340 32.44 -0.81 -7.49
CA VAL A 340 33.32 -1.23 -6.38
C VAL A 340 33.32 -0.18 -5.25
N GLU A 341 33.30 1.10 -5.62
CA GLU A 341 33.23 2.19 -4.64
C GLU A 341 31.82 2.29 -4.04
N ALA A 342 30.78 2.06 -4.86
CA ALA A 342 29.41 1.95 -4.39
C ALA A 342 29.23 0.85 -3.33
N GLU A 343 29.73 -0.34 -3.63
CA GLU A 343 29.72 -1.48 -2.71
C GLU A 343 30.44 -1.17 -1.39
N ARG A 344 31.58 -0.45 -1.45
CA ARG A 344 32.30 0.00 -0.25
C ARG A 344 31.45 0.97 0.57
N ALA A 345 30.80 1.94 -0.06
CA ALA A 345 29.95 2.91 0.62
C ALA A 345 28.79 2.24 1.36
N TRP A 346 28.07 1.31 0.72
CA TRP A 346 26.99 0.57 1.37
C TRP A 346 27.49 -0.36 2.48
N ARG A 347 28.66 -0.99 2.32
CA ARG A 347 29.25 -1.80 3.40
C ARG A 347 29.62 -0.98 4.62
N MET A 348 30.19 0.21 4.45
CA MET A 348 30.48 1.11 5.58
C MET A 348 29.22 1.37 6.41
N VAL A 349 28.09 1.66 5.74
CA VAL A 349 26.80 1.85 6.42
C VAL A 349 26.35 0.59 7.17
N LEU A 350 26.51 -0.59 6.56
CA LEU A 350 26.10 -1.87 7.16
C LEU A 350 27.05 -2.37 8.27
N ASP A 351 28.30 -1.92 8.27
CA ASP A 351 29.26 -2.21 9.34
C ASP A 351 28.90 -1.44 10.62
N GLU A 352 28.41 -0.20 10.49
CA GLU A 352 27.95 0.62 11.62
C GLU A 352 26.51 0.31 12.05
N ARG A 353 25.60 0.20 11.07
CA ARG A 353 24.19 -0.14 11.28
C ARG A 353 23.85 -1.41 10.51
N PRO A 354 24.05 -2.59 11.12
CA PRO A 354 23.67 -3.85 10.52
C PRO A 354 22.22 -3.81 10.04
N LEU A 355 21.98 -4.31 8.82
CA LEU A 355 20.65 -4.41 8.23
C LEU A 355 19.93 -3.06 8.04
N TYR A 356 20.67 -1.95 7.88
CA TYR A 356 20.09 -0.68 7.44
C TYR A 356 19.39 -0.85 6.07
N PRO A 357 18.05 -0.69 5.96
CA PRO A 357 17.30 -1.20 4.81
C PRO A 357 17.71 -0.62 3.45
N PRO A 358 17.93 0.71 3.31
CA PRO A 358 18.38 1.29 2.04
C PRO A 358 19.74 0.75 1.58
N ALA A 359 20.74 0.68 2.46
CA ALA A 359 22.07 0.16 2.12
C ALA A 359 22.04 -1.34 1.79
N PHE A 360 21.31 -2.13 2.60
CA PHE A 360 21.14 -3.57 2.35
C PHE A 360 20.47 -3.82 1.00
N THR A 361 19.42 -3.05 0.68
CA THR A 361 18.65 -3.23 -0.55
C THR A 361 19.50 -2.94 -1.78
N ASN A 362 20.24 -1.85 -1.78
CA ASN A 362 21.11 -1.48 -2.89
C ASN A 362 22.28 -2.45 -3.05
N LEU A 363 22.92 -2.87 -1.95
CA LEU A 363 23.98 -3.87 -2.01
C LEU A 363 23.46 -5.23 -2.52
N ALA A 364 22.27 -5.64 -2.08
CA ALA A 364 21.60 -6.85 -2.57
C ALA A 364 21.32 -6.77 -4.08
N SER A 365 20.83 -5.63 -4.59
CA SER A 365 20.63 -5.41 -6.03
C SER A 365 21.93 -5.61 -6.82
N LEU A 366 23.01 -4.97 -6.39
CA LEU A 366 24.32 -5.09 -7.05
C LEU A 366 24.83 -6.54 -7.04
N VAL A 367 24.64 -7.26 -5.95
CA VAL A 367 25.01 -8.67 -5.83
C VAL A 367 24.19 -9.56 -6.78
N MET A 368 22.88 -9.31 -6.90
CA MET A 368 22.01 -10.02 -7.86
C MET A 368 22.41 -9.76 -9.30
N GLU A 369 22.70 -8.51 -9.66
CA GLU A 369 23.15 -8.12 -11.01
C GLU A 369 24.45 -8.82 -11.40
N ARG A 370 25.41 -8.90 -10.47
CA ARG A 370 26.67 -9.62 -10.66
C ARG A 370 26.54 -11.14 -10.59
N LYS A 371 25.40 -11.66 -10.15
CA LYS A 371 25.15 -13.09 -9.88
C LYS A 371 26.19 -13.69 -8.93
N ASP A 372 26.66 -12.91 -7.96
CA ASP A 372 27.64 -13.36 -6.97
C ASP A 372 26.95 -14.15 -5.86
N ALA A 373 26.91 -15.48 -6.03
CA ALA A 373 26.26 -16.37 -5.08
C ALA A 373 26.90 -16.37 -3.69
N VAL A 374 28.21 -16.08 -3.59
CA VAL A 374 28.93 -16.06 -2.31
C VAL A 374 28.57 -14.80 -1.53
N ALA A 375 28.58 -13.64 -2.18
CA ALA A 375 28.13 -12.41 -1.56
C ALA A 375 26.64 -12.46 -1.19
N ALA A 376 25.80 -13.08 -2.04
CA ALA A 376 24.38 -13.25 -1.75
C ALA A 376 24.14 -14.09 -0.50
N ALA A 377 24.84 -15.23 -0.38
CA ALA A 377 24.74 -16.09 0.79
C ALA A 377 25.14 -15.35 2.08
N ARG A 378 26.20 -14.52 2.04
CA ARG A 378 26.64 -13.72 3.20
C ARG A 378 25.58 -12.71 3.64
N LEU A 379 24.98 -11.96 2.72
CA LEU A 379 23.91 -11.00 3.04
C LEU A 379 22.67 -11.69 3.63
N VAL A 380 22.32 -12.87 3.11
CA VAL A 380 21.23 -13.67 3.64
C VAL A 380 21.54 -14.18 5.04
N ASP A 381 22.76 -14.65 5.28
CA ASP A 381 23.20 -15.12 6.60
C ASP A 381 23.25 -13.95 7.60
N ASP A 382 23.68 -12.75 7.20
CA ASP A 382 23.62 -11.54 8.03
C ASP A 382 22.17 -11.20 8.41
N ALA A 383 21.23 -11.26 7.46
CA ALA A 383 19.80 -11.01 7.73
C ALA A 383 19.16 -12.05 8.67
N LEU A 384 19.70 -13.26 8.74
CA LEU A 384 19.26 -14.32 9.66
C LEU A 384 19.89 -14.22 11.05
N THR A 385 21.05 -13.61 11.17
CA THR A 385 21.88 -13.68 12.39
C THR A 385 22.02 -12.36 13.13
N ARG A 386 22.00 -11.21 12.44
CA ARG A 386 22.35 -9.89 13.03
C ARG A 386 21.18 -9.13 13.65
N GLY A 387 20.36 -9.79 14.46
CA GLY A 387 19.26 -9.15 15.19
C GLY A 387 17.97 -8.97 14.37
N PRO A 388 16.99 -8.22 14.88
CA PRO A 388 15.68 -8.12 14.24
C PRO A 388 15.75 -7.27 12.95
N ALA A 389 15.62 -7.94 11.80
CA ALA A 389 15.62 -7.28 10.49
C ALA A 389 14.30 -6.53 10.20
N HIS A 390 14.38 -5.41 9.49
CA HIS A 390 13.21 -4.73 8.94
C HIS A 390 12.49 -5.62 7.90
N PRO A 391 11.15 -5.57 7.75
CA PRO A 391 10.43 -6.33 6.72
C PRO A 391 11.04 -6.23 5.32
N ASP A 392 11.45 -5.04 4.89
CA ASP A 392 12.05 -4.85 3.55
C ASP A 392 13.39 -5.58 3.38
N VAL A 393 14.20 -5.62 4.43
CA VAL A 393 15.46 -6.39 4.44
C VAL A 393 15.16 -7.88 4.30
N LEU A 394 14.14 -8.38 5.02
CA LEU A 394 13.72 -9.79 4.94
C LEU A 394 13.18 -10.13 3.55
N LYS A 395 12.34 -9.27 2.97
CA LYS A 395 11.86 -9.40 1.58
C LYS A 395 13.03 -9.48 0.60
N ARG A 396 14.02 -8.59 0.76
CA ARG A 396 15.19 -8.57 -0.12
C ARG A 396 16.11 -9.78 0.08
N ALA A 397 16.30 -10.23 1.31
CA ALA A 397 17.05 -11.44 1.62
C ALA A 397 16.38 -12.71 1.05
N ILE A 398 15.05 -12.79 1.10
CA ILE A 398 14.28 -13.86 0.45
C ILE A 398 14.53 -13.85 -1.06
N GLN A 399 14.43 -12.68 -1.71
CA GLN A 399 14.68 -12.54 -3.15
C GLN A 399 16.11 -12.94 -3.53
N LEU A 400 17.10 -12.54 -2.73
CA LEU A 400 18.50 -12.96 -2.88
C LEU A 400 18.65 -14.48 -2.82
N SER A 401 18.07 -15.12 -1.80
CA SER A 401 18.14 -16.58 -1.63
C SER A 401 17.45 -17.31 -2.81
N LEU A 402 16.29 -16.84 -3.25
CA LEU A 402 15.58 -17.42 -4.40
C LEU A 402 16.37 -17.28 -5.71
N ALA A 403 17.12 -16.19 -5.90
CA ALA A 403 17.87 -15.92 -7.12
C ALA A 403 19.26 -16.59 -7.14
N ALA A 404 19.95 -16.66 -6.00
CA ALA A 404 21.33 -17.11 -5.92
C ALA A 404 21.47 -18.61 -5.61
N GLU A 405 20.48 -19.23 -4.96
CA GLU A 405 20.54 -20.62 -4.54
C GLU A 405 19.75 -21.54 -5.47
N PRO A 406 20.25 -22.76 -5.76
CA PRO A 406 19.54 -23.73 -6.56
C PRO A 406 18.26 -24.21 -5.85
N GLU A 407 17.28 -24.64 -6.64
CA GLU A 407 16.04 -25.19 -6.09
C GLU A 407 16.30 -26.46 -5.27
N GLY A 408 15.75 -26.51 -4.06
CA GLY A 408 15.89 -27.66 -3.19
C GLY A 408 15.50 -27.37 -1.74
N ILE A 409 15.55 -28.43 -0.92
CA ILE A 409 15.12 -28.39 0.50
C ILE A 409 15.96 -27.40 1.32
N ALA A 410 17.26 -27.26 1.03
CA ALA A 410 18.13 -26.33 1.73
C ALA A 410 17.69 -24.86 1.53
N ARG A 411 17.46 -24.47 0.27
CA ARG A 411 16.91 -23.15 -0.08
C ARG A 411 15.53 -22.94 0.55
N ALA A 412 14.66 -23.95 0.47
CA ALA A 412 13.33 -23.90 1.07
C ALA A 412 13.38 -23.65 2.60
N ALA A 413 14.26 -24.36 3.31
CA ALA A 413 14.43 -24.19 4.76
C ALA A 413 14.95 -22.79 5.12
N ARG A 414 15.90 -22.26 4.35
CA ARG A 414 16.45 -20.91 4.55
C ARG A 414 15.41 -19.83 4.27
N VAL A 415 14.72 -19.90 3.12
CA VAL A 415 13.62 -19.01 2.77
C VAL A 415 12.49 -19.08 3.80
N GLY A 416 12.17 -20.29 4.29
CA GLY A 416 11.16 -20.49 5.34
C GLY A 416 11.50 -19.75 6.63
N LYS A 417 12.76 -19.74 7.07
CA LYS A 417 13.20 -18.97 8.24
C LYS A 417 13.03 -17.46 8.04
N LEU A 418 13.48 -16.94 6.90
CA LEU A 418 13.32 -15.51 6.58
C LEU A 418 11.85 -15.10 6.48
N ALA A 419 11.04 -15.91 5.80
CA ALA A 419 9.62 -15.65 5.64
C ALA A 419 8.86 -15.76 6.97
N HIS A 420 9.27 -16.66 7.86
CA HIS A 420 8.74 -16.71 9.22
C HIS A 420 9.03 -15.43 9.99
N ALA A 421 10.29 -14.98 9.98
CA ALA A 421 10.69 -13.71 10.61
C ALA A 421 9.95 -12.50 10.00
N LEU A 422 9.66 -12.53 8.70
CA LEU A 422 8.87 -11.50 8.03
C LEU A 422 7.44 -11.47 8.55
N ILE A 423 6.79 -12.63 8.68
CA ILE A 423 5.41 -12.73 9.15
C ILE A 423 5.25 -12.43 10.64
N GLU A 424 6.27 -12.65 11.46
CA GLU A 424 6.27 -12.16 12.84
C GLU A 424 6.16 -10.63 12.92
N ARG A 425 6.76 -9.91 11.96
CA ARG A 425 6.81 -8.44 11.92
C ARG A 425 5.67 -7.83 11.11
N ALA A 426 5.27 -8.50 10.03
CA ALA A 426 4.20 -8.10 9.13
C ALA A 426 3.22 -9.28 8.93
N PRO A 427 2.34 -9.57 9.91
CA PRO A 427 1.45 -10.74 9.88
C PRO A 427 0.48 -10.79 8.70
N ASN A 428 0.21 -9.63 8.09
CA ASN A 428 -0.73 -9.46 6.98
C ASN A 428 -0.01 -9.31 5.63
N ASP A 429 1.29 -9.58 5.54
CA ASP A 429 2.03 -9.55 4.28
C ASP A 429 1.70 -10.79 3.43
N ALA A 430 0.75 -10.64 2.50
CA ALA A 430 0.26 -11.72 1.64
C ALA A 430 1.37 -12.42 0.85
N TRP A 431 2.35 -11.66 0.36
CA TRP A 431 3.51 -12.21 -0.35
C TRP A 431 4.38 -13.06 0.58
N GLY A 432 4.71 -12.58 1.77
CA GLY A 432 5.50 -13.30 2.77
C GLY A 432 4.82 -14.59 3.23
N LEU A 433 3.49 -14.58 3.38
CA LEU A 433 2.69 -15.76 3.71
C LEU A 433 2.73 -16.80 2.58
N LEU A 434 2.62 -16.35 1.33
CA LEU A 434 2.71 -17.21 0.15
C LEU A 434 4.11 -17.86 0.06
N VAL A 435 5.17 -17.07 0.25
CA VAL A 435 6.56 -17.57 0.26
C VAL A 435 6.77 -18.58 1.40
N LEU A 436 6.31 -18.26 2.61
CA LEU A 436 6.41 -19.16 3.77
C LEU A 436 5.67 -20.47 3.50
N ALA A 437 4.45 -20.41 2.95
CA ALA A 437 3.68 -21.59 2.63
C ALA A 437 4.38 -22.49 1.59
N ARG A 438 5.01 -21.89 0.57
CA ARG A 438 5.80 -22.64 -0.43
C ARG A 438 7.01 -23.33 0.21
N ALA A 439 7.74 -22.61 1.06
CA ALA A 439 8.85 -23.18 1.80
C ALA A 439 8.39 -24.37 2.67
N LEU A 440 7.31 -24.21 3.44
CA LEU A 440 6.74 -25.26 4.29
C LEU A 440 6.25 -26.47 3.48
N ALA A 441 5.62 -26.24 2.34
CA ALA A 441 5.18 -27.32 1.45
C ALA A 441 6.36 -28.15 0.92
N GLN A 442 7.49 -27.50 0.63
CA GLN A 442 8.72 -28.16 0.18
C GLN A 442 9.47 -28.86 1.32
N THR A 443 9.44 -28.33 2.55
CA THR A 443 10.08 -28.95 3.72
C THR A 443 9.23 -30.07 4.35
N GLY A 444 7.95 -30.18 4.00
CA GLY A 444 7.07 -31.29 4.36
C GLY A 444 5.87 -30.92 5.25
N ASP A 445 5.79 -29.68 5.73
CA ASP A 445 4.74 -29.19 6.64
C ASP A 445 3.47 -28.78 5.89
N LYS A 446 2.90 -29.71 5.11
CA LYS A 446 1.80 -29.46 4.18
C LYS A 446 0.54 -28.88 4.84
N ILE A 447 0.23 -29.30 6.07
CA ILE A 447 -0.96 -28.82 6.80
C ILE A 447 -0.81 -27.33 7.15
N VAL A 448 0.37 -26.95 7.65
CA VAL A 448 0.65 -25.55 7.99
C VAL A 448 0.71 -24.71 6.71
N ALA A 449 1.33 -25.25 5.64
CA ALA A 449 1.35 -24.61 4.33
C ALA A 449 -0.08 -24.31 3.83
N ALA A 450 -0.98 -25.31 3.82
CA ALA A 450 -2.37 -25.12 3.36
C ALA A 450 -3.11 -24.03 4.16
N ARG A 451 -2.92 -23.98 5.48
CA ARG A 451 -3.50 -22.92 6.33
C ARG A 451 -2.96 -21.54 5.97
N ARG A 452 -1.66 -21.41 5.72
CA ARG A 452 -1.06 -20.12 5.31
C ARG A 452 -1.52 -19.69 3.93
N LEU A 453 -1.74 -20.61 2.99
CA LEU A 453 -2.29 -20.30 1.67
C LEU A 453 -3.74 -19.79 1.79
N LEU A 454 -4.57 -20.42 2.62
CA LEU A 454 -5.92 -19.92 2.89
C LEU A 454 -5.90 -18.50 3.46
N GLN A 455 -4.96 -18.21 4.37
CA GLN A 455 -4.79 -16.86 4.93
C GLN A 455 -4.45 -15.82 3.83
N VAL A 456 -3.67 -16.19 2.80
CA VAL A 456 -3.40 -15.30 1.64
C VAL A 456 -4.67 -15.02 0.86
N GLU A 457 -5.51 -16.03 0.65
CA GLU A 457 -6.79 -15.92 -0.06
C GLU A 457 -7.76 -14.99 0.68
N GLU A 458 -7.80 -15.06 2.01
CA GLU A 458 -8.63 -14.20 2.86
C GLU A 458 -8.13 -12.75 2.92
N LEU A 459 -6.81 -12.54 3.00
CA LEU A 459 -6.20 -11.22 3.13
C LEU A 459 -6.26 -10.41 1.82
N ALA A 460 -6.10 -11.07 0.68
CA ALA A 460 -5.96 -10.38 -0.61
C ALA A 460 -6.69 -11.12 -1.75
N PRO A 461 -8.01 -11.37 -1.66
CA PRO A 461 -8.76 -12.24 -2.57
C PRO A 461 -8.70 -11.84 -4.05
N GLY A 462 -8.50 -10.55 -4.33
CA GLY A 462 -8.37 -10.02 -5.69
C GLY A 462 -6.93 -9.94 -6.22
N SER A 463 -5.94 -10.44 -5.49
CA SER A 463 -4.51 -10.34 -5.86
C SER A 463 -4.00 -11.55 -6.64
N SER A 464 -2.92 -11.37 -7.40
CA SER A 464 -2.19 -12.47 -8.03
C SER A 464 -1.70 -13.50 -7.02
N TYR A 465 -1.30 -13.05 -5.82
CA TYR A 465 -0.91 -13.92 -4.71
C TYR A 465 -2.03 -14.85 -4.25
N ALA A 466 -3.29 -14.39 -4.22
CA ALA A 466 -4.43 -15.25 -3.88
C ALA A 466 -4.68 -16.30 -4.96
N SER A 467 -4.57 -15.95 -6.25
CA SER A 467 -4.68 -16.95 -7.33
C SER A 467 -3.58 -18.00 -7.30
N GLU A 468 -2.35 -17.58 -6.98
CA GLU A 468 -1.23 -18.48 -6.74
C GLU A 468 -1.44 -19.35 -5.50
N ALA A 469 -2.00 -18.78 -4.43
CA ALA A 469 -2.29 -19.49 -3.19
C ALA A 469 -3.37 -20.56 -3.39
N GLN A 470 -4.47 -20.23 -4.06
CA GLN A 470 -5.54 -21.17 -4.43
C GLN A 470 -4.97 -22.38 -5.19
N ARG A 471 -4.13 -22.12 -6.20
CA ARG A 471 -3.53 -23.20 -7.01
C ARG A 471 -2.59 -24.07 -6.18
N ALA A 472 -1.74 -23.46 -5.36
CA ALA A 472 -0.81 -24.20 -4.50
C ALA A 472 -1.56 -25.02 -3.44
N ARG A 473 -2.64 -24.47 -2.87
CA ARG A 473 -3.44 -25.15 -1.85
C ARG A 473 -4.20 -26.32 -2.46
N PHE A 474 -4.80 -26.12 -3.62
CA PHE A 474 -5.43 -27.19 -4.38
C PHE A 474 -4.45 -28.34 -4.70
N ALA A 475 -3.19 -28.03 -5.03
CA ALA A 475 -2.17 -29.05 -5.26
C ALA A 475 -1.78 -29.84 -3.98
N LEU A 476 -1.93 -29.26 -2.80
CA LEU A 476 -1.72 -29.94 -1.52
C LEU A 476 -2.92 -30.82 -1.13
N GLU A 477 -4.13 -30.35 -1.41
CA GLU A 477 -5.40 -31.03 -1.06
C GLU A 477 -5.72 -32.16 -2.04
N GLU A 478 -5.60 -31.90 -3.34
CA GLU A 478 -5.96 -32.82 -4.43
C GLU A 478 -4.79 -33.04 -5.42
N PRO A 479 -3.67 -33.65 -5.00
CA PRO A 479 -2.44 -33.69 -5.79
C PRO A 479 -2.59 -34.42 -7.14
N ARG A 480 -3.40 -35.48 -7.20
CA ARG A 480 -3.63 -36.24 -8.44
C ARG A 480 -4.42 -35.41 -9.45
N ILE A 481 -5.45 -34.71 -8.99
CA ILE A 481 -6.30 -33.86 -9.84
C ILE A 481 -5.53 -32.61 -10.28
N SER A 482 -4.73 -32.02 -9.39
CA SER A 482 -3.85 -30.91 -9.75
C SER A 482 -2.88 -31.28 -10.88
N LEU A 483 -2.26 -32.46 -10.82
CA LEU A 483 -1.40 -32.96 -11.90
C LEU A 483 -2.16 -33.18 -13.21
N GLU A 484 -3.41 -33.64 -13.13
CA GLU A 484 -4.28 -33.81 -14.29
C GLU A 484 -4.66 -32.46 -14.92
N ILE A 485 -5.07 -31.47 -14.11
CA ILE A 485 -5.35 -30.11 -14.58
C ILE A 485 -4.11 -29.51 -15.24
N ASP A 486 -2.92 -29.67 -14.64
CA ASP A 486 -1.67 -29.20 -15.22
C ASP A 486 -1.35 -29.89 -16.55
N ALA A 487 -1.63 -31.20 -16.67
CA ALA A 487 -1.46 -31.93 -17.92
C ALA A 487 -2.43 -31.46 -19.01
N VAL A 488 -3.71 -31.25 -18.64
CA VAL A 488 -4.75 -30.73 -19.53
C VAL A 488 -4.43 -29.31 -19.97
N LEU A 489 -3.96 -28.44 -19.07
CA LEU A 489 -3.54 -27.08 -19.40
C LEU A 489 -2.36 -27.08 -20.38
N ARG A 490 -1.32 -27.89 -20.11
CA ARG A 490 -0.21 -28.07 -21.06
C ARG A 490 -0.71 -28.56 -22.42
N ALA A 491 -1.60 -29.54 -22.46
CA ALA A 491 -2.18 -30.06 -23.69
C ALA A 491 -3.03 -29.00 -24.42
N ALA A 492 -3.86 -28.23 -23.70
CA ALA A 492 -4.68 -27.17 -24.26
C ALA A 492 -3.83 -26.16 -25.02
N TYR A 493 -2.63 -25.87 -24.52
CA TYR A 493 -1.72 -25.04 -25.26
C TYR A 493 -0.93 -25.81 -26.37
N HIS A 494 -0.39 -27.02 -26.14
CA HIS A 494 0.59 -27.68 -27.05
C HIS A 494 -0.01 -28.61 -28.09
N ALA A 495 -1.16 -29.23 -27.81
CA ALA A 495 -1.68 -30.32 -28.64
C ALA A 495 -2.09 -29.83 -30.03
N PRO A 496 -2.05 -30.70 -31.05
CA PRO A 496 -2.66 -30.44 -32.36
C PRO A 496 -4.12 -29.97 -32.24
N THR A 497 -4.59 -29.17 -33.20
CA THR A 497 -5.96 -28.63 -33.18
C THR A 497 -7.04 -29.71 -33.19
N VAL A 498 -6.75 -30.88 -33.78
CA VAL A 498 -7.62 -32.05 -33.82
C VAL A 498 -7.99 -32.58 -32.43
N ASP A 499 -7.10 -32.43 -31.45
CA ASP A 499 -7.31 -32.96 -30.09
C ASP A 499 -7.99 -31.95 -29.15
N LEU A 500 -8.16 -30.70 -29.59
CA LEU A 500 -8.58 -29.60 -28.72
C LEU A 500 -10.02 -29.75 -28.20
N ASP A 501 -10.93 -30.33 -28.98
CA ASP A 501 -12.30 -30.59 -28.53
C ASP A 501 -12.33 -31.58 -27.35
N THR A 502 -11.54 -32.65 -27.42
CA THR A 502 -11.39 -33.64 -26.33
C THR A 502 -10.74 -33.01 -25.10
N ILE A 503 -9.70 -32.19 -25.30
CA ILE A 503 -9.03 -31.47 -24.21
C ILE A 503 -9.98 -30.48 -23.54
N CYS A 504 -10.77 -29.73 -24.33
CA CYS A 504 -11.77 -28.79 -23.80
C CYS A 504 -12.84 -29.52 -22.99
N ALA A 505 -13.38 -30.63 -23.50
CA ALA A 505 -14.36 -31.44 -22.78
C ALA A 505 -13.80 -31.92 -21.43
N ARG A 506 -12.58 -32.44 -21.42
CA ARG A 506 -11.90 -32.87 -20.17
C ARG A 506 -11.67 -31.71 -19.21
N ALA A 507 -11.23 -30.55 -19.70
CA ALA A 507 -11.03 -29.35 -18.89
C ALA A 507 -12.34 -28.89 -18.23
N ARG A 508 -13.46 -28.90 -18.97
CA ARG A 508 -14.79 -28.57 -18.43
C ARG A 508 -15.26 -29.57 -17.40
N THR A 509 -15.05 -30.87 -17.62
CA THR A 509 -15.37 -31.90 -16.61
C THR A 509 -14.60 -31.65 -15.31
N LEU A 510 -13.31 -31.37 -15.39
CA LEU A 510 -12.50 -31.03 -14.21
C LEU A 510 -13.03 -29.77 -13.52
N ALA A 511 -13.39 -28.74 -14.28
CA ALA A 511 -13.91 -27.49 -13.76
C ALA A 511 -15.29 -27.61 -13.09
N LEU A 512 -16.12 -28.57 -13.52
CA LEU A 512 -17.43 -28.84 -12.92
C LEU A 512 -17.32 -29.58 -11.58
N HIS A 513 -16.30 -30.44 -11.44
CA HIS A 513 -16.13 -31.28 -10.25
C HIS A 513 -15.19 -30.67 -9.20
N HIS A 514 -14.30 -29.76 -9.60
CA HIS A 514 -13.30 -29.17 -8.73
C HIS A 514 -13.31 -27.66 -8.86
N THR A 515 -13.28 -26.95 -7.72
CA THR A 515 -13.20 -25.49 -7.66
C THR A 515 -11.78 -25.01 -7.97
N ALA A 516 -11.36 -25.16 -9.22
CA ALA A 516 -10.02 -24.81 -9.70
C ALA A 516 -10.10 -23.90 -10.93
N TRP A 517 -9.72 -22.62 -10.78
CA TRP A 517 -9.69 -21.66 -11.88
C TRP A 517 -8.83 -22.13 -13.06
N ALA A 518 -7.78 -22.92 -12.80
CA ALA A 518 -6.87 -23.45 -13.80
C ALA A 518 -7.56 -24.42 -14.80
N ALA A 519 -8.63 -25.11 -14.39
CA ALA A 519 -9.40 -25.98 -15.27
C ALA A 519 -10.27 -25.16 -16.25
N HIS A 520 -10.97 -24.14 -15.75
CA HIS A 520 -11.69 -23.17 -16.59
C HIS A 520 -10.74 -22.44 -17.55
N PHE A 521 -9.57 -22.04 -17.06
CA PHE A 521 -8.53 -21.42 -17.87
C PHE A 521 -8.05 -22.35 -19.00
N ALA A 522 -7.82 -23.64 -18.72
CA ALA A 522 -7.44 -24.61 -19.75
C ALA A 522 -8.52 -24.78 -20.83
N ALA A 523 -9.80 -24.79 -20.45
CA ALA A 523 -10.91 -24.79 -21.40
C ALA A 523 -10.91 -23.52 -22.27
N GLY A 524 -10.71 -22.34 -21.66
CA GLY A 524 -10.62 -21.07 -22.38
C GLY A 524 -9.48 -21.05 -23.41
N ILE A 525 -8.30 -21.58 -23.06
CA ILE A 525 -7.18 -21.73 -23.99
C ILE A 525 -7.55 -22.63 -25.18
N ALA A 526 -8.16 -23.78 -24.94
CA ALA A 526 -8.57 -24.70 -25.99
C ALA A 526 -9.61 -24.07 -26.94
N GLU A 527 -10.64 -23.44 -26.39
CA GLU A 527 -11.69 -22.73 -27.16
C GLU A 527 -11.11 -21.56 -27.96
N ARG A 528 -10.17 -20.81 -27.39
CA ARG A 528 -9.47 -19.71 -28.07
C ARG A 528 -8.69 -20.23 -29.27
N ARG A 529 -8.00 -21.37 -29.13
CA ARG A 529 -7.26 -22.01 -30.23
C ARG A 529 -8.16 -22.64 -31.29
N LEU A 530 -9.40 -22.98 -30.92
CA LEU A 530 -10.46 -23.39 -31.84
C LEU A 530 -11.21 -22.20 -32.47
N GLU A 531 -10.80 -20.96 -32.15
CA GLU A 531 -11.43 -19.71 -32.62
C GLU A 531 -12.91 -19.57 -32.21
N ARG A 532 -13.33 -20.27 -31.15
CA ARG A 532 -14.67 -20.17 -30.57
C ARG A 532 -14.68 -19.03 -29.53
N TRP A 533 -14.53 -17.80 -30.01
CA TRP A 533 -14.23 -16.63 -29.18
C TRP A 533 -15.23 -16.37 -28.05
N ARG A 534 -16.54 -16.60 -28.28
CA ARG A 534 -17.56 -16.47 -27.22
C ARG A 534 -17.35 -17.50 -26.10
N ALA A 535 -17.17 -18.77 -26.47
CA ALA A 535 -16.92 -19.83 -25.50
C ALA A 535 -15.58 -19.65 -24.76
N ALA A 536 -14.56 -19.12 -25.45
CA ALA A 536 -13.28 -18.75 -24.83
C ALA A 536 -13.45 -17.63 -23.80
N ARG A 537 -14.16 -16.55 -24.15
CA ARG A 537 -14.50 -15.46 -23.22
C ARG A 537 -15.21 -16.00 -21.98
N ASP A 538 -16.26 -16.81 -22.17
CA ASP A 538 -17.06 -17.33 -21.06
C ASP A 538 -16.22 -18.23 -20.13
N ALA A 539 -15.36 -19.09 -20.69
CA ALA A 539 -14.47 -19.94 -19.89
C ALA A 539 -13.40 -19.13 -19.13
N PHE A 540 -12.85 -18.07 -19.71
CA PHE A 540 -11.94 -17.17 -18.98
C PHE A 540 -12.68 -16.35 -17.92
N ALA A 541 -13.90 -15.89 -18.19
CA ALA A 541 -14.74 -15.20 -17.22
C ALA A 541 -15.07 -16.11 -16.03
N ASP A 542 -15.32 -17.40 -16.26
CA ASP A 542 -15.46 -18.38 -15.18
C ASP A 542 -14.16 -18.54 -14.36
N ALA A 543 -13.00 -18.57 -15.00
CA ALA A 543 -11.72 -18.62 -14.28
C ALA A 543 -11.52 -17.38 -13.39
N ILE A 544 -11.87 -16.19 -13.89
CA ILE A 544 -11.82 -14.92 -13.15
C ILE A 544 -12.86 -14.90 -12.02
N ARG A 545 -14.05 -15.48 -12.24
CA ARG A 545 -15.09 -15.60 -11.20
C ARG A 545 -14.65 -16.47 -10.04
N VAL A 546 -13.93 -17.57 -10.31
CA VAL A 546 -13.33 -18.41 -9.27
C VAL A 546 -12.14 -17.70 -8.62
N SER A 547 -11.35 -16.96 -9.39
CA SER A 547 -10.14 -16.30 -8.91
C SER A 547 -9.97 -14.90 -9.55
N PRO A 548 -10.45 -13.83 -8.89
CA PRO A 548 -10.42 -12.47 -9.45
C PRO A 548 -9.02 -11.90 -9.66
N GLY A 549 -8.01 -12.47 -9.00
CA GLY A 549 -6.60 -12.13 -9.18
C GLY A 549 -5.89 -12.90 -10.30
N CYS A 550 -6.62 -13.69 -11.11
CA CYS A 550 -6.01 -14.58 -12.10
C CYS A 550 -5.47 -13.78 -13.30
N THR A 551 -4.25 -13.29 -13.16
CA THR A 551 -3.53 -12.53 -14.18
C THR A 551 -3.51 -13.23 -15.55
N PRO A 552 -3.21 -14.55 -15.65
CA PRO A 552 -3.20 -15.22 -16.94
C PRO A 552 -4.57 -15.20 -17.64
N ALA A 553 -5.69 -15.32 -16.90
CA ALA A 553 -7.03 -15.24 -17.48
C ALA A 553 -7.36 -13.83 -17.97
N HIS A 554 -7.02 -12.80 -17.19
CA HIS A 554 -7.13 -11.40 -17.63
C HIS A 554 -6.30 -11.10 -18.88
N MET A 555 -5.11 -11.70 -19.03
CA MET A 555 -4.30 -11.51 -20.23
C MET A 555 -4.89 -12.22 -21.47
N GLU A 556 -5.37 -13.46 -21.32
CA GLU A 556 -5.84 -14.27 -22.44
C GLU A 556 -7.27 -13.90 -22.90
N ILE A 557 -8.11 -13.38 -22.01
CA ILE A 557 -9.48 -12.95 -22.35
C ILE A 557 -9.48 -11.73 -23.27
N VAL A 558 -8.43 -10.89 -23.23
CA VAL A 558 -8.26 -9.74 -24.13
C VAL A 558 -8.33 -10.17 -25.59
N ALA A 559 -7.67 -11.28 -25.95
CA ALA A 559 -7.72 -11.80 -27.31
C ALA A 559 -9.15 -12.19 -27.73
N ALA A 560 -9.96 -12.72 -26.81
CA ALA A 560 -11.35 -13.06 -27.08
C ALA A 560 -12.22 -11.81 -27.25
N HIS A 561 -12.09 -10.79 -26.41
CA HIS A 561 -12.83 -9.53 -26.53
C HIS A 561 -12.47 -8.76 -27.79
N VAL A 562 -11.17 -8.62 -28.09
CA VAL A 562 -10.71 -8.02 -29.36
C VAL A 562 -11.29 -8.79 -30.54
N ALA A 563 -11.35 -10.12 -30.45
CA ALA A 563 -11.90 -10.93 -31.53
C ALA A 563 -13.41 -10.75 -31.75
N LEU A 564 -14.14 -10.41 -30.68
CA LEU A 564 -15.56 -10.14 -30.69
C LEU A 564 -15.90 -8.67 -31.01
N GLY A 565 -14.89 -7.81 -31.17
CA GLY A 565 -15.05 -6.37 -31.42
C GLY A 565 -15.33 -5.53 -30.17
N ASP A 566 -15.22 -6.13 -28.98
CA ASP A 566 -15.47 -5.48 -27.70
C ASP A 566 -14.18 -4.88 -27.14
N SER A 567 -13.82 -3.70 -27.66
CA SER A 567 -12.53 -3.07 -27.34
C SER A 567 -12.49 -2.45 -25.94
N GLU A 568 -13.65 -2.10 -25.37
CA GLU A 568 -13.74 -1.53 -24.02
C GLU A 568 -13.40 -2.57 -22.96
N SER A 569 -14.05 -3.73 -22.99
CA SER A 569 -13.75 -4.84 -22.05
C SER A 569 -12.33 -5.38 -22.23
N ALA A 570 -11.83 -5.39 -23.47
CA ALA A 570 -10.43 -5.75 -23.74
C ALA A 570 -9.45 -4.81 -23.02
N LEU A 571 -9.72 -3.50 -23.02
CA LEU A 571 -8.88 -2.51 -22.37
C LEU A 571 -8.96 -2.61 -20.84
N GLU A 572 -10.16 -2.84 -20.29
CA GLU A 572 -10.37 -3.06 -18.86
C GLU A 572 -9.55 -4.25 -18.36
N HIS A 573 -9.66 -5.41 -19.02
CA HIS A 573 -8.92 -6.60 -18.62
C HIS A 573 -7.40 -6.47 -18.82
N ALA A 574 -6.95 -5.75 -19.85
CA ALA A 574 -5.53 -5.49 -20.05
C ALA A 574 -4.93 -4.58 -18.96
N ARG A 575 -5.66 -3.53 -18.56
CA ARG A 575 -5.29 -2.68 -17.43
C ARG A 575 -5.28 -3.47 -16.12
N ARG A 576 -6.28 -4.33 -15.92
CA ARG A 576 -6.33 -5.21 -14.74
C ARG A 576 -5.14 -6.17 -14.70
N ALA A 577 -4.74 -6.75 -15.84
CA ALA A 577 -3.55 -7.58 -15.92
C ALA A 577 -2.26 -6.81 -15.56
N CYS A 578 -2.11 -5.58 -16.04
CA CYS A 578 -0.96 -4.73 -15.68
C CYS A 578 -0.95 -4.39 -14.19
N ALA A 579 -2.11 -4.11 -13.60
CA ALA A 579 -2.22 -3.84 -12.17
C ALA A 579 -1.90 -5.07 -11.28
N LEU A 580 -2.09 -6.29 -11.79
CA LEU A 580 -1.86 -7.53 -11.03
C LEU A 580 -0.44 -8.10 -11.18
N ASP A 581 0.16 -7.98 -12.37
CA ASP A 581 1.49 -8.54 -12.71
C ASP A 581 2.62 -7.52 -12.52
N GLY A 582 2.27 -6.24 -12.31
CA GLY A 582 3.15 -5.13 -12.61
C GLY A 582 3.34 -4.95 -14.13
N GLU A 583 4.14 -3.97 -14.52
CA GLU A 583 4.45 -3.69 -15.92
C GLU A 583 5.44 -4.71 -16.49
N SER A 584 5.04 -5.97 -16.60
CA SER A 584 5.82 -6.98 -17.30
C SER A 584 5.78 -6.74 -18.81
N ALA A 585 6.81 -7.21 -19.54
CA ALA A 585 6.79 -7.16 -21.01
C ALA A 585 5.49 -7.77 -21.57
N ARG A 586 4.95 -8.80 -20.89
CA ARG A 586 3.66 -9.43 -21.19
C ARG A 586 2.45 -8.56 -20.98
N ALA A 587 2.29 -8.03 -19.79
CA ALA A 587 1.15 -7.19 -19.48
C ALA A 587 1.09 -5.97 -20.41
N LEU A 588 2.24 -5.32 -20.65
CA LEU A 588 2.36 -4.16 -21.53
C LEU A 588 2.02 -4.46 -22.99
N ALA A 589 2.40 -5.63 -23.52
CA ALA A 589 2.06 -6.00 -24.88
C ALA A 589 0.58 -6.41 -25.05
N VAL A 590 -0.02 -7.01 -24.01
CA VAL A 590 -1.47 -7.24 -23.95
C VAL A 590 -2.21 -5.90 -23.93
N LEU A 591 -1.74 -4.93 -23.15
CA LEU A 591 -2.26 -3.57 -23.12
C LEU A 591 -2.13 -2.87 -24.48
N ALA A 592 -0.96 -2.93 -25.11
CA ALA A 592 -0.75 -2.40 -26.46
C ALA A 592 -1.71 -3.03 -27.49
N THR A 593 -2.01 -4.32 -27.34
CA THR A 593 -2.97 -5.02 -28.21
C THR A 593 -4.40 -4.50 -28.01
N ALA A 594 -4.84 -4.31 -26.76
CA ALA A 594 -6.16 -3.76 -26.46
C ALA A 594 -6.30 -2.30 -26.91
N LEU A 595 -5.28 -1.46 -26.67
CA LEU A 595 -5.22 -0.07 -27.12
C LEU A 595 -5.31 0.05 -28.64
N LEU A 596 -4.59 -0.82 -29.37
CA LEU A 596 -4.67 -0.86 -30.83
C LEU A 596 -6.08 -1.23 -31.32
N ALA A 597 -6.76 -2.16 -30.66
CA ALA A 597 -8.13 -2.55 -31.01
C ALA A 597 -9.13 -1.41 -30.75
N ALA A 598 -8.93 -0.66 -29.67
CA ALA A 598 -9.71 0.53 -29.33
C ALA A 598 -9.36 1.78 -30.18
N GLY A 599 -8.36 1.70 -31.07
CA GLY A 599 -7.95 2.80 -31.95
C GLY A 599 -6.95 3.79 -31.34
N HIS A 600 -6.51 3.58 -30.09
CA HIS A 600 -5.52 4.39 -29.38
C HIS A 600 -4.09 4.02 -29.80
N ARG A 601 -3.74 4.34 -31.05
CA ARG A 601 -2.48 3.90 -31.67
C ARG A 601 -1.23 4.47 -30.99
N ASP A 602 -1.28 5.74 -30.58
CA ASP A 602 -0.12 6.41 -29.97
C ASP A 602 0.19 5.82 -28.58
N GLU A 603 -0.84 5.59 -27.77
CA GLU A 603 -0.69 4.90 -26.48
C GLU A 603 -0.22 3.45 -26.65
N ALA A 604 -0.70 2.75 -27.70
CA ALA A 604 -0.24 1.41 -28.01
C ALA A 604 1.26 1.36 -28.37
N LEU A 605 1.78 2.39 -29.07
CA LEU A 605 3.21 2.52 -29.36
C LEU A 605 4.02 2.70 -28.07
N VAL A 606 3.58 3.58 -27.17
CA VAL A 606 4.23 3.77 -25.88
C VAL A 606 4.29 2.47 -25.09
N ALA A 607 3.16 1.75 -24.98
CA ALA A 607 3.10 0.50 -24.24
C ALA A 607 4.02 -0.59 -24.83
N ILE A 608 4.07 -0.75 -26.16
CA ILE A 608 4.91 -1.78 -26.78
C ILE A 608 6.40 -1.43 -26.76
N ASP A 609 6.75 -0.14 -26.84
CA ASP A 609 8.15 0.30 -26.73
C ASP A 609 8.67 0.07 -25.31
N ARG A 610 7.83 0.30 -24.29
CA ARG A 610 8.15 -0.08 -22.90
C ARG A 610 8.31 -1.59 -22.73
N ALA A 611 7.45 -2.40 -23.35
CA ALA A 611 7.60 -3.85 -23.33
C ALA A 611 8.93 -4.33 -23.96
N LEU A 612 9.35 -3.69 -25.06
CA LEU A 612 10.62 -3.97 -25.73
C LEU A 612 11.84 -3.47 -24.96
N ALA A 613 11.69 -2.41 -24.15
CA ALA A 613 12.74 -1.99 -23.23
C ALA A 613 13.00 -3.05 -22.14
N LEU A 614 11.95 -3.76 -21.71
CA LEU A 614 12.06 -4.84 -20.72
C LEU A 614 12.59 -6.15 -21.31
N ASP A 615 12.14 -6.54 -22.50
CA ASP A 615 12.70 -7.67 -23.25
C ASP A 615 12.81 -7.34 -24.74
N ALA A 616 13.98 -6.83 -25.13
CA ALA A 616 14.28 -6.50 -26.53
C ALA A 616 14.38 -7.74 -27.44
N THR A 617 14.55 -8.93 -26.85
CA THR A 617 14.72 -10.18 -27.60
C THR A 617 13.40 -10.84 -27.96
N ASP A 618 12.29 -10.44 -27.34
CA ASP A 618 10.96 -10.99 -27.61
C ASP A 618 10.51 -10.70 -29.07
N GLU A 619 10.54 -11.74 -29.89
CA GLU A 619 10.13 -11.70 -31.30
C GLU A 619 8.66 -11.32 -31.48
N ALA A 620 7.80 -11.70 -30.52
CA ALA A 620 6.37 -11.41 -30.59
C ALA A 620 6.11 -9.93 -30.32
N ASN A 621 6.82 -9.33 -29.36
CA ASN A 621 6.75 -7.89 -29.09
C ASN A 621 7.30 -7.07 -30.26
N ARG A 622 8.40 -7.51 -30.88
CA ARG A 622 8.94 -6.83 -32.07
C ARG A 622 7.97 -6.88 -33.24
N ALA A 623 7.33 -8.02 -33.48
CA ALA A 623 6.31 -8.15 -34.52
C ALA A 623 5.08 -7.27 -34.25
N LEU A 624 4.66 -7.15 -32.98
CA LEU A 624 3.57 -6.27 -32.57
C LEU A 624 3.94 -4.79 -32.77
N ALA A 625 5.13 -4.37 -32.33
CA ALA A 625 5.62 -3.01 -32.52
C ALA A 625 5.67 -2.62 -34.00
N GLU A 626 6.21 -3.49 -34.86
CA GLU A 626 6.28 -3.24 -36.30
C GLU A 626 4.88 -3.10 -36.92
N ARG A 627 3.91 -3.90 -36.46
CA ARG A 627 2.52 -3.79 -36.90
C ARG A 627 1.90 -2.44 -36.49
N ILE A 628 2.12 -1.99 -35.26
CA ILE A 628 1.60 -0.72 -34.77
C ILE A 628 2.28 0.44 -35.51
N ARG A 629 3.58 0.38 -35.79
CA ARG A 629 4.32 1.42 -36.53
C ARG A 629 3.93 1.52 -38.00
N THR A 630 3.77 0.39 -38.69
CA THR A 630 3.49 0.37 -40.14
C THR A 630 2.03 0.63 -40.51
N GLY A 631 1.09 0.57 -39.56
CA GLY A 631 -0.31 0.93 -39.79
C GLY A 631 -1.04 0.05 -40.81
N ARG A 632 -0.46 -1.10 -41.19
CA ARG A 632 -1.07 -2.03 -42.14
C ARG A 632 -2.26 -2.75 -41.51
N SER A 633 -3.41 -2.07 -41.49
CA SER A 633 -4.73 -2.67 -41.36
C SER A 633 -5.05 -3.39 -42.68
N ARG A 634 -4.63 -4.65 -42.80
CA ARG A 634 -5.18 -5.58 -43.79
C ARG A 634 -6.09 -6.54 -43.04
N THR A 635 -7.38 -6.22 -43.01
CA THR A 635 -8.62 -7.04 -43.08
C THR A 635 -8.66 -8.53 -42.70
N SER A 636 -7.60 -9.13 -42.14
CA SER A 636 -7.57 -10.47 -41.54
C SER A 636 -7.30 -10.37 -40.03
N THR A 637 -7.77 -9.29 -39.42
CA THR A 637 -7.39 -8.76 -38.09
C THR A 637 -7.61 -9.76 -36.94
N LEU A 638 -8.39 -10.83 -37.16
CA LEU A 638 -8.71 -11.87 -36.17
C LEU A 638 -7.75 -13.07 -36.22
N THR A 639 -7.40 -13.54 -37.42
CA THR A 639 -6.66 -14.80 -37.62
C THR A 639 -5.17 -14.69 -37.27
N ARG A 640 -4.63 -13.46 -37.09
CA ARG A 640 -3.19 -13.22 -36.80
C ARG A 640 -2.89 -12.74 -35.37
N LEU A 641 -3.89 -12.43 -34.54
CA LEU A 641 -3.71 -12.42 -33.07
C LEU A 641 -3.31 -13.80 -32.53
N ARG A 642 -3.58 -14.83 -33.33
CA ARG A 642 -3.09 -16.21 -33.20
C ARG A 642 -1.58 -16.31 -33.00
N ASP A 643 -0.79 -15.51 -33.73
CA ASP A 643 0.67 -15.63 -33.82
C ASP A 643 1.42 -14.93 -32.67
N THR A 644 0.87 -13.85 -32.11
CA THR A 644 1.45 -13.20 -30.92
C THR A 644 1.32 -14.15 -29.74
N PHE A 645 0.11 -14.52 -29.29
CA PHE A 645 -0.05 -15.37 -28.10
C PHE A 645 0.56 -16.78 -28.20
N THR A 646 0.78 -17.32 -29.41
CA THR A 646 1.51 -18.60 -29.57
C THR A 646 3.03 -18.47 -29.56
N ARG A 647 3.61 -17.31 -29.92
CA ARG A 647 5.06 -17.06 -29.92
C ARG A 647 5.64 -16.66 -28.58
N TRP A 648 4.81 -16.19 -27.64
CA TRP A 648 5.14 -15.86 -26.24
C TRP A 648 5.63 -17.04 -25.38
N ARG A 649 5.97 -18.15 -26.03
CA ARG A 649 5.93 -19.49 -25.46
C ARG A 649 7.20 -20.30 -25.75
N ARG A 650 8.20 -19.67 -26.36
CA ARG A 650 9.54 -20.28 -26.50
C ARG A 650 10.51 -19.90 -25.39
N ARG A 651 10.02 -19.33 -24.28
CA ARG A 651 10.79 -19.14 -23.05
C ARG A 651 9.99 -19.61 -21.85
#